data_AF-A0A353PVQ9-F1
#
_entry.id   AF-A0A353PVQ9-F1
#
_cell.length_a   1.000
_cell.length_b   1.000
_cell.length_c   1.000
_cell.angle_alpha   90.00
_cell.angle_beta   90.00
_cell.angle_gamma   90.00
#
_symmetry.space_group_name_H-M   'P 1'
#
loop_
_entity.id
_entity.type
_entity.pdbx_description
1 polymer ?
#
loop_
_entity_poly.entity_id
_entity_poly.type
_entity_poly.pdbx_seq_one_letter_code
_entity_poly.pdbx_strand_id
1 'polypeptide(L)'
;MNYDRLTIKAQEAIQVASTIAQQEDHSEIGSEHLLFALLDQKDGIIPPLVERVGVQVSTLLNDVEELLDVYPRVTGNVQVALSNDVQKILAKAEKETENLKDDYVSTEHIFLAIESSHSKLTQLLHRYGITRHAILQALSSIRGNQRITSQEPEATMQSLEKYCKDLTQLARQEKIDPVIGRDEEIRRVMQVLSRRTKNNPVLIGEPGVGKTAIAEGLARRMVSGDVPDSLKNKRLLALDLGALVAGAKFRGEFEERLKAVINEVQKSDGQIILFIDELHTLVGAGASEGSMDASNLLKPALARGELRAIGATTLDEYRKYIEKDAALERRFQQVYCAEPSVEDTIAILRGLKEKYEVHHGVRIKDEALVAASLLSNRYITNRFLPDKAIDLVDEAASKLKMEIESQPTELDQVERRIMQLTIEKVSLAKEEDASSKERLAKLEKELADISEKRDAMKAQWENEKKRIDERRHVKEELEQLRNDEVRFTREGNFNKAAEIKYGLIPALEKKLAIENTEGEATSKDKKTTSLLREEVSEEDIAKVVSIWTGIPVTKMMESEMQKLLELETILHKRVVGQDEAVRAVSDTIRRNKAGLSDENKPLGSFLFLGPTGVGKTELAKTLSDFLFNDEKALTRIDMSEYMEKF
;
A
#
# COMPACT_ATOMS: atom_id res chain seq x y z
N MET A 1 -28.24 19.71 36.21
CA MET A 1 -27.02 19.50 35.41
C MET A 1 -26.89 20.66 34.45
N ASN A 2 -25.71 21.27 34.33
CA ASN A 2 -25.47 22.29 33.31
C ASN A 2 -24.89 21.62 32.06
N TYR A 3 -25.62 21.64 30.94
CA TYR A 3 -25.21 20.95 29.71
C TYR A 3 -23.86 21.48 29.16
N ASP A 4 -23.54 22.75 29.43
CA ASP A 4 -22.29 23.38 29.00
C ASP A 4 -21.02 22.76 29.65
N ARG A 5 -21.20 21.99 30.74
CA ARG A 5 -20.12 21.28 31.44
C ARG A 5 -19.90 19.85 30.98
N LEU A 6 -20.71 19.35 30.04
CA LEU A 6 -20.49 18.05 29.40
C LEU A 6 -19.56 18.19 28.19
N THR A 7 -18.74 17.18 27.96
CA THR A 7 -18.05 17.01 26.67
C THR A 7 -19.05 16.73 25.55
N ILE A 8 -18.68 17.01 24.30
CA ILE A 8 -19.55 16.77 23.14
C ILE A 8 -19.97 15.30 23.06
N LYS A 9 -19.04 14.37 23.28
CA LYS A 9 -19.35 12.93 23.28
C LYS A 9 -20.30 12.52 24.41
N ALA A 10 -20.19 13.13 25.59
CA ALA A 10 -21.14 12.88 26.67
C ALA A 10 -22.55 13.44 26.35
N GLN A 11 -22.64 14.60 25.68
CA GLN A 11 -23.91 15.15 25.20
C GLN A 11 -24.54 14.26 24.12
N GLU A 12 -23.74 13.83 23.13
CA GLU A 12 -24.14 12.89 22.08
C GLU A 12 -24.68 11.59 22.69
N ALA A 13 -24.01 11.01 23.69
CA ALA A 13 -24.46 9.78 24.33
C ALA A 13 -25.84 9.93 25.00
N ILE A 14 -26.10 11.07 25.67
CA ILE A 14 -27.41 11.35 26.27
C ILE A 14 -28.48 11.51 25.18
N GLN A 15 -28.14 12.19 24.08
CA GLN A 15 -29.06 12.38 22.96
C GLN A 15 -29.40 11.05 22.28
N VAL A 16 -28.40 10.21 22.02
CA VAL A 16 -28.57 8.87 21.45
C VAL A 16 -29.39 7.98 22.38
N ALA A 17 -29.13 8.01 23.69
CA ALA A 17 -29.95 7.30 24.66
C ALA A 17 -31.43 7.72 24.62
N SER A 18 -31.70 9.01 24.40
CA SER A 18 -33.06 9.51 24.18
C SER A 18 -33.67 9.00 22.87
N THR A 19 -32.88 8.91 21.80
CA THR A 19 -33.34 8.39 20.51
C THR A 19 -33.66 6.90 20.61
N ILE A 20 -32.84 6.11 21.29
CA ILE A 20 -33.08 4.67 21.51
C ILE A 20 -34.38 4.48 22.31
N ALA A 21 -34.58 5.23 23.39
CA ALA A 21 -35.81 5.15 24.18
C ALA A 21 -37.06 5.50 23.35
N GLN A 22 -36.95 6.44 22.41
CA GLN A 22 -38.06 6.79 21.50
C GLN A 22 -38.29 5.72 20.43
N GLN A 23 -37.24 5.09 19.91
CA GLN A 23 -37.35 4.04 18.89
C GLN A 23 -37.97 2.76 19.44
N GLU A 24 -37.67 2.42 20.69
CA GLU A 24 -38.20 1.24 21.38
C GLU A 24 -39.50 1.51 22.16
N ASP A 25 -40.11 2.68 21.98
CA ASP A 25 -41.35 3.12 22.65
C ASP A 25 -41.28 3.08 24.19
N HIS A 26 -40.13 3.36 24.78
CA HIS A 26 -39.95 3.42 26.24
C HIS A 26 -40.35 4.78 26.81
N SER A 27 -41.03 4.78 27.97
CA SER A 27 -41.54 6.02 28.60
C SER A 27 -40.47 6.89 29.27
N GLU A 28 -39.29 6.31 29.57
CA GLU A 28 -38.20 7.01 30.26
C GLU A 28 -36.83 6.53 29.76
N ILE A 29 -35.83 7.42 29.83
CA ILE A 29 -34.44 7.10 29.55
C ILE A 29 -33.84 6.43 30.80
N GLY A 30 -33.66 5.12 30.73
CA GLY A 30 -32.99 4.29 31.74
C GLY A 30 -31.47 4.33 31.66
N SER A 31 -30.81 3.76 32.67
CA SER A 31 -29.36 3.59 32.72
C SER A 31 -28.83 2.67 31.60
N GLU A 32 -29.68 1.75 31.16
CA GLU A 32 -29.45 0.75 30.13
C GLU A 32 -29.31 1.44 28.76
N HIS A 33 -30.17 2.41 28.48
CA HIS A 33 -30.11 3.23 27.27
C HIS A 33 -28.82 4.04 27.22
N LEU A 34 -28.43 4.62 28.37
CA LEU A 34 -27.21 5.41 28.47
C LEU A 34 -25.96 4.55 28.32
N LEU A 35 -25.93 3.36 28.92
CA LEU A 35 -24.82 2.42 28.76
C LEU A 35 -24.73 1.92 27.31
N PHE A 36 -25.86 1.56 26.68
CA PHE A 36 -25.89 1.16 25.28
C PHE A 36 -25.33 2.27 24.39
N ALA A 37 -25.80 3.51 24.57
CA ALA A 37 -25.32 4.66 23.82
C ALA A 37 -23.81 4.90 23.99
N LEU A 38 -23.25 4.66 25.18
CA LEU A 38 -21.81 4.76 25.44
C LEU A 38 -21.01 3.63 24.76
N LEU A 39 -21.54 2.41 24.72
CA LEU A 39 -20.89 1.24 24.13
C LEU A 39 -20.96 1.22 22.60
N ASP A 40 -22.01 1.80 22.01
CA ASP A 40 -22.19 1.91 20.55
C ASP A 40 -21.56 3.19 19.97
N GLN A 41 -21.09 4.10 20.83
CA GLN A 41 -20.56 5.39 20.40
C GLN A 41 -19.26 5.24 19.57
N LYS A 42 -19.36 5.55 18.27
CA LYS A 42 -18.19 5.66 17.39
C LYS A 42 -17.24 6.77 17.84
N ASP A 43 -15.95 6.45 17.80
CA ASP A 43 -14.86 7.30 18.29
C ASP A 43 -14.97 7.69 19.78
N GLY A 44 -15.77 6.94 20.56
CA GLY A 44 -15.87 7.08 22.01
C GLY A 44 -14.76 6.34 22.75
N ILE A 45 -14.48 6.75 23.99
CA ILE A 45 -13.44 6.14 24.85
C ILE A 45 -13.92 4.83 25.48
N ILE A 46 -15.23 4.63 25.65
CA ILE A 46 -15.79 3.48 26.37
C ILE A 46 -15.57 2.14 25.63
N PRO A 47 -15.81 2.02 24.30
CA PRO A 47 -15.53 0.77 23.59
C PRO A 47 -14.07 0.28 23.76
N PRO A 48 -13.02 1.06 23.45
CA PRO A 48 -11.64 0.60 23.61
C PRO A 48 -11.27 0.38 25.09
N LEU A 49 -11.91 1.08 26.03
CA LEU A 49 -11.74 0.84 27.47
C LEU A 49 -12.25 -0.55 27.86
N VAL A 50 -13.42 -0.94 27.40
CA VAL A 50 -14.02 -2.26 27.66
C VAL A 50 -13.16 -3.36 27.02
N GLU A 51 -12.66 -3.16 25.81
CA GLU A 51 -11.72 -4.09 25.16
C GLU A 51 -10.43 -4.24 25.96
N ARG A 52 -9.91 -3.14 26.53
CA ARG A 52 -8.70 -3.14 27.38
C ARG A 52 -8.87 -3.96 28.66
N VAL A 53 -10.08 -4.01 29.21
CA VAL A 53 -10.43 -4.87 30.37
C VAL A 53 -10.47 -6.35 29.96
N GLY A 54 -10.51 -6.65 28.66
CA GLY A 54 -10.54 -8.00 28.11
C GLY A 54 -11.94 -8.49 27.73
N VAL A 55 -12.90 -7.58 27.57
CA VAL A 55 -14.30 -7.89 27.27
C VAL A 55 -14.60 -7.50 25.82
N GLN A 56 -15.25 -8.39 25.08
CA GLN A 56 -15.70 -8.09 23.73
C GLN A 56 -16.93 -7.19 23.77
N VAL A 57 -16.83 -5.98 23.20
CA VAL A 57 -17.88 -4.94 23.26
C VAL A 57 -19.20 -5.44 22.69
N SER A 58 -19.17 -6.20 21.59
CA SER A 58 -20.37 -6.75 20.96
C SER A 58 -21.16 -7.69 21.87
N THR A 59 -20.47 -8.47 22.72
CA THR A 59 -21.13 -9.38 23.66
C THR A 59 -21.81 -8.61 24.78
N LEU A 60 -21.15 -7.56 25.29
CA LEU A 60 -21.73 -6.69 26.32
C LEU A 60 -22.91 -5.88 25.77
N LEU A 61 -22.84 -5.40 24.52
CA LEU A 61 -23.94 -4.70 23.85
C LEU A 61 -25.19 -5.57 23.77
N ASN A 62 -25.06 -6.83 23.30
CA ASN A 62 -26.19 -7.75 23.21
C ASN A 62 -26.87 -7.99 24.57
N ASP A 63 -26.08 -8.18 25.63
CA ASP A 63 -26.64 -8.37 26.98
C ASP A 63 -27.36 -7.11 27.51
N VAL A 64 -26.90 -5.91 27.13
CA VAL A 64 -27.57 -4.65 27.49
C VAL A 64 -28.86 -4.48 26.67
N GLU A 65 -28.87 -4.91 25.41
CA GLU A 65 -30.05 -4.93 24.55
C GLU A 65 -31.14 -5.85 25.13
N GLU A 66 -30.78 -7.04 25.62
CA GLU A 66 -31.72 -7.93 26.33
C GLU A 66 -32.35 -7.27 27.56
N LEU A 67 -31.62 -6.39 28.26
CA LEU A 67 -32.18 -5.63 29.39
C LEU A 67 -33.12 -4.51 28.93
N LEU A 68 -32.87 -3.93 27.76
CA LEU A 68 -33.75 -2.94 27.14
C LEU A 68 -35.09 -3.58 26.72
N ASP A 69 -35.10 -4.80 26.20
CA ASP A 69 -36.32 -5.50 25.79
C ASP A 69 -37.31 -5.77 26.94
N VAL A 70 -36.84 -5.72 28.19
CA VAL A 70 -37.69 -5.89 29.38
C VAL A 70 -38.50 -4.62 29.71
N TYR A 71 -38.13 -3.46 29.16
CA TYR A 71 -38.81 -2.21 29.44
C TYR A 71 -40.26 -2.21 28.92
N PRO A 72 -41.21 -1.62 29.66
CA PRO A 72 -42.58 -1.45 29.18
C PRO A 72 -42.62 -0.53 27.95
N ARG A 73 -43.25 -1.02 26.88
CA ARG A 73 -43.52 -0.22 25.68
C ARG A 73 -44.82 0.56 25.83
N VAL A 74 -44.80 1.84 25.53
CA VAL A 74 -45.92 2.78 25.71
C VAL A 74 -46.29 3.41 24.39
N THR A 75 -47.52 3.17 23.93
CA THR A 75 -48.04 3.75 22.69
C THR A 75 -48.69 5.11 22.95
N GLY A 76 -48.26 6.15 22.23
CA GLY A 76 -48.86 7.50 22.28
C GLY A 76 -47.80 8.60 22.23
N ASN A 77 -48.23 9.86 22.30
CA ASN A 77 -47.31 11.00 22.29
C ASN A 77 -46.76 11.23 23.71
N VAL A 78 -45.82 10.37 24.14
CA VAL A 78 -45.18 10.43 25.45
C VAL A 78 -43.87 11.21 25.32
N GLN A 79 -43.74 12.28 26.12
CA GLN A 79 -42.48 12.99 26.22
C GLN A 79 -41.51 12.17 27.07
N VAL A 80 -40.49 11.59 26.43
CA VAL A 80 -39.48 10.78 27.12
C VAL A 80 -38.67 11.68 28.06
N ALA A 81 -38.60 11.30 29.34
CA ALA A 81 -37.84 12.02 30.37
C ALA A 81 -36.71 11.15 30.92
N LEU A 82 -35.69 11.78 31.53
CA LEU A 82 -34.63 11.06 32.24
C LEU A 82 -35.20 10.41 33.50
N SER A 83 -34.93 9.12 33.70
CA SER A 83 -35.30 8.43 34.93
C SER A 83 -34.59 9.03 36.14
N ASN A 84 -35.16 8.84 37.34
CA ASN A 84 -34.54 9.28 38.59
C ASN A 84 -33.14 8.67 38.79
N ASP A 85 -32.90 7.47 38.27
CA ASP A 85 -31.60 6.80 38.41
C ASP A 85 -30.56 7.36 37.46
N VAL A 86 -30.92 7.71 36.22
CA VAL A 86 -30.02 8.42 35.31
C VAL A 86 -29.66 9.81 35.86
N GLN A 87 -30.62 10.52 36.45
CA GLN A 87 -30.32 11.81 37.10
C GLN A 87 -29.30 11.66 38.23
N LYS A 88 -29.39 10.59 39.04
CA LYS A 88 -28.39 10.28 40.08
C LYS A 88 -27.04 9.88 39.48
N ILE A 89 -27.02 9.12 38.40
CA ILE A 89 -25.79 8.73 37.70
C ILE A 89 -25.06 9.97 37.18
N LEU A 90 -25.78 10.88 36.52
CA LEU A 90 -25.22 12.14 36.02
C LEU A 90 -24.68 13.02 37.16
N ALA A 91 -25.40 13.12 38.28
CA ALA A 91 -24.92 13.83 39.46
C ALA A 91 -23.70 13.15 40.13
N LYS A 92 -23.59 11.82 40.06
CA LYS A 92 -22.39 11.08 40.50
C LYS A 92 -21.23 11.31 39.54
N ALA A 93 -21.48 11.35 38.22
CA ALA A 93 -20.47 11.64 37.22
C ALA A 93 -19.84 13.02 37.42
N GLU A 94 -20.63 14.04 37.80
CA GLU A 94 -20.11 15.35 38.22
C GLU A 94 -19.14 15.25 39.41
N LYS A 95 -19.39 14.37 40.39
CA LYS A 95 -18.46 14.13 41.50
C LYS A 95 -17.20 13.38 41.07
N GLU A 96 -17.31 12.45 40.11
CA GLU A 96 -16.14 11.75 39.57
C GLU A 96 -15.22 12.71 38.81
N THR A 97 -15.78 13.70 38.11
CA THR A 97 -15.02 14.81 37.51
C THR A 97 -14.15 15.52 38.55
N GLU A 98 -14.69 15.82 39.74
CA GLU A 98 -13.93 16.43 40.84
C GLU A 98 -12.83 15.49 41.39
N ASN A 99 -13.13 14.20 41.54
CA ASN A 99 -12.17 13.19 42.01
C ASN A 99 -10.97 13.03 41.07
N LEU A 100 -11.22 13.04 39.76
CA LEU A 100 -10.20 12.95 38.72
C LEU A 100 -9.58 14.31 38.36
N LYS A 101 -10.06 15.39 39.00
CA LYS A 101 -9.60 16.78 38.85
C LYS A 101 -9.78 17.33 37.43
N ASP A 102 -10.88 16.98 36.79
CA ASP A 102 -11.24 17.40 35.43
C ASP A 102 -12.15 18.61 35.41
N ASP A 103 -12.18 19.31 34.28
CA ASP A 103 -12.97 20.54 34.11
C ASP A 103 -14.35 20.25 33.49
N TYR A 104 -14.49 19.14 32.74
CA TYR A 104 -15.72 18.72 32.06
C TYR A 104 -16.12 17.28 32.41
N VAL A 105 -17.42 17.01 32.42
CA VAL A 105 -17.98 15.66 32.57
C VAL A 105 -17.85 14.91 31.23
N SER A 106 -17.05 13.85 31.22
CA SER A 106 -16.83 12.99 30.05
C SER A 106 -17.57 11.64 30.17
N THR A 107 -17.60 10.90 29.07
CA THR A 107 -18.18 9.56 28.94
C THR A 107 -17.64 8.59 30.00
N GLU A 108 -16.36 8.67 30.32
CA GLU A 108 -15.69 7.87 31.36
C GLU A 108 -16.19 8.16 32.79
N HIS A 109 -16.57 9.41 33.09
CA HIS A 109 -17.15 9.76 34.39
C HIS A 109 -18.57 9.18 34.52
N ILE A 110 -19.33 9.23 33.43
CA ILE A 110 -20.67 8.62 33.35
C ILE A 110 -20.56 7.11 33.50
N PHE A 111 -19.59 6.47 32.84
CA PHE A 111 -19.37 5.03 32.92
C PHE A 111 -18.97 4.57 34.34
N LEU A 112 -18.07 5.30 35.01
CA LEU A 112 -17.74 5.09 36.44
C LEU A 112 -18.96 5.29 37.35
N ALA A 113 -19.82 6.25 37.04
CA ALA A 113 -21.04 6.51 37.80
C ALA A 113 -22.10 5.41 37.60
N ILE A 114 -22.20 4.81 36.40
CA ILE A 114 -23.05 3.65 36.12
C ILE A 114 -22.58 2.45 36.94
N GLU A 115 -21.28 2.14 36.93
CA GLU A 115 -20.73 1.03 37.71
C GLU A 115 -21.03 1.17 39.21
N SER A 116 -20.88 2.38 39.76
CA SER A 116 -21.15 2.69 41.17
C SER A 116 -22.65 2.84 41.55
N SER A 117 -23.58 2.55 40.64
CA SER A 117 -25.03 2.71 40.87
C SER A 117 -25.69 1.56 41.65
N HIS A 118 -24.99 0.45 41.89
CA HIS A 118 -25.49 -0.77 42.56
C HIS A 118 -26.82 -1.30 41.98
N SER A 119 -26.97 -1.20 40.66
CA SER A 119 -28.15 -1.63 39.90
C SER A 119 -27.96 -3.03 39.29
N LYS A 120 -28.97 -3.53 38.57
CA LYS A 120 -28.85 -4.77 37.77
C LYS A 120 -27.71 -4.65 36.73
N LEU A 121 -27.51 -3.46 36.17
CA LEU A 121 -26.39 -3.16 35.28
C LEU A 121 -25.03 -3.31 35.96
N THR A 122 -24.91 -2.89 37.23
CA THR A 122 -23.68 -3.13 37.99
C THR A 122 -23.37 -4.63 38.07
N GLN A 123 -24.38 -5.47 38.34
CA GLN A 123 -24.18 -6.92 38.38
C GLN A 123 -23.74 -7.50 37.03
N LEU A 124 -24.28 -6.99 35.93
CA LEU A 124 -23.88 -7.37 34.58
C LEU A 124 -22.41 -6.99 34.30
N LEU A 125 -22.01 -5.74 34.58
CA LEU A 125 -20.64 -5.27 34.40
C LEU A 125 -19.64 -6.09 35.22
N HIS A 126 -19.98 -6.40 36.48
CA HIS A 126 -19.15 -7.22 37.35
C HIS A 126 -19.01 -8.67 36.85
N ARG A 127 -20.03 -9.25 36.20
CA ARG A 127 -19.94 -10.59 35.58
C ARG A 127 -18.85 -10.65 34.51
N TYR A 128 -18.64 -9.53 33.80
CA TYR A 128 -17.59 -9.37 32.81
C TYR A 128 -16.24 -8.90 33.40
N GLY A 129 -16.12 -8.82 34.73
CA GLY A 129 -14.90 -8.32 35.38
C GLY A 129 -14.71 -6.80 35.29
N ILE A 130 -15.70 -6.07 34.79
CA ILE A 130 -15.71 -4.61 34.75
C ILE A 130 -16.05 -4.11 36.16
N THR A 131 -15.00 -3.85 36.92
CA THR A 131 -15.05 -3.28 38.28
C THR A 131 -14.44 -1.89 38.25
N ARG A 132 -14.76 -1.04 39.23
CA ARG A 132 -14.13 0.28 39.38
C ARG A 132 -12.61 0.24 39.26
N HIS A 133 -11.96 -0.75 39.88
CA HIS A 133 -10.51 -0.91 39.78
C HIS A 133 -10.04 -1.20 38.35
N ALA A 134 -10.72 -2.12 37.65
CA ALA A 134 -10.41 -2.43 36.25
C ALA A 134 -10.63 -1.22 35.32
N ILE A 135 -11.71 -0.47 35.53
CA ILE A 135 -12.00 0.76 34.77
C ILE A 135 -10.89 1.79 34.99
N LEU A 136 -10.50 2.06 36.25
CA LEU A 136 -9.44 3.03 36.56
C LEU A 136 -8.07 2.61 36.01
N GLN A 137 -7.76 1.31 36.03
CA GLN A 137 -6.53 0.77 35.45
C GLN A 137 -6.53 0.90 33.92
N ALA A 138 -7.64 0.58 33.26
CA ALA A 138 -7.81 0.74 31.82
C ALA A 138 -7.73 2.23 31.42
N LEU A 139 -8.42 3.11 32.15
CA LEU A 139 -8.36 4.56 31.97
C LEU A 139 -6.94 5.08 32.11
N SER A 140 -6.20 4.67 33.16
CA SER A 140 -4.80 5.08 33.31
C SER A 140 -3.93 4.70 32.10
N SER A 141 -4.23 3.59 31.42
CA SER A 141 -3.49 3.19 30.23
C SER A 141 -3.87 3.96 28.95
N ILE A 142 -5.13 4.39 28.83
CA ILE A 142 -5.65 5.11 27.65
C ILE A 142 -5.41 6.62 27.77
N ARG A 143 -5.70 7.17 28.95
CA ARG A 143 -5.66 8.60 29.28
C ARG A 143 -4.32 9.04 29.89
N GLY A 144 -3.59 8.11 30.51
CA GLY A 144 -2.39 8.45 31.28
C GLY A 144 -2.74 9.41 32.42
N ASN A 145 -1.96 10.48 32.55
CA ASN A 145 -2.16 11.57 33.53
C ASN A 145 -2.83 12.81 32.91
N GLN A 146 -3.45 12.71 31.73
CA GLN A 146 -4.06 13.87 31.08
C GLN A 146 -5.37 14.25 31.76
N ARG A 147 -5.63 15.56 31.93
CA ARG A 147 -6.91 16.09 32.41
C ARG A 147 -7.83 16.44 31.25
N ILE A 148 -9.14 16.29 31.43
CA ILE A 148 -10.15 16.73 30.47
C ILE A 148 -10.40 18.22 30.70
N THR A 149 -9.75 19.04 29.89
CA THR A 149 -9.77 20.51 30.00
C THR A 149 -10.49 21.19 28.83
N SER A 150 -11.07 20.42 27.90
CA SER A 150 -11.84 20.91 26.75
C SER A 150 -13.14 20.10 26.57
N GLN A 151 -14.08 20.62 25.80
CA GLN A 151 -15.33 19.92 25.46
C GLN A 151 -15.12 18.76 24.47
N GLU A 152 -13.99 18.70 23.76
CA GLU A 152 -13.64 17.64 22.80
C GLU A 152 -12.29 16.95 23.16
N PRO A 153 -12.20 16.22 24.29
CA PRO A 153 -10.97 15.53 24.66
C PRO A 153 -10.57 14.42 23.67
N GLU A 154 -11.54 13.76 23.02
CA GLU A 154 -11.32 12.65 22.08
C GLU A 154 -10.63 13.07 20.78
N ALA A 155 -10.64 14.37 20.44
CA ALA A 155 -9.86 14.91 19.33
C ALA A 155 -8.35 14.89 19.64
N THR A 156 -7.99 15.05 20.92
CA THR A 156 -6.60 15.02 21.41
C THR A 156 -6.14 13.66 21.93
N MET A 157 -7.07 12.78 22.29
CA MET A 157 -6.79 11.40 22.73
C MET A 157 -6.71 10.47 21.52
N GLN A 158 -5.75 9.54 21.51
CA GLN A 158 -5.47 8.61 20.39
C GLN A 158 -5.00 9.28 19.08
N SER A 159 -4.33 10.44 19.17
CA SER A 159 -3.86 11.14 17.97
C SER A 159 -2.88 10.31 17.14
N LEU A 160 -2.07 9.48 17.80
CA LEU A 160 -1.16 8.54 17.12
C LEU A 160 -1.87 7.44 16.35
N GLU A 161 -3.01 6.93 16.83
CA GLU A 161 -3.74 5.85 16.14
C GLU A 161 -4.54 6.39 14.95
N LYS A 162 -5.02 7.63 15.04
CA LYS A 162 -5.76 8.31 13.97
C LYS A 162 -4.87 8.82 12.85
N TYR A 163 -3.69 9.36 13.19
CA TYR A 163 -2.83 10.10 12.25
C TYR A 163 -1.49 9.43 11.98
N CYS A 164 -1.22 8.25 12.56
CA CYS A 164 -0.02 7.50 12.27
C CYS A 164 -0.31 6.02 12.03
N LYS A 165 0.55 5.40 11.21
CA LYS A 165 0.56 3.96 10.95
C LYS A 165 1.71 3.31 11.72
N ASP A 166 1.43 2.33 12.57
CA ASP A 166 2.48 1.66 13.36
C ASP A 166 3.22 0.61 12.51
N LEU A 167 4.38 0.98 11.96
CA LEU A 167 5.22 0.09 11.15
C LEU A 167 5.76 -1.09 11.96
N THR A 168 6.05 -0.90 13.25
CA THR A 168 6.47 -2.01 14.12
C THR A 168 5.36 -3.02 14.37
N GLN A 169 4.10 -2.57 14.44
CA GLN A 169 2.94 -3.45 14.55
C GLN A 169 2.70 -4.22 13.25
N LEU A 170 2.79 -3.55 12.09
CA LEU A 170 2.69 -4.22 10.78
C LEU A 170 3.80 -5.26 10.59
N ALA A 171 5.03 -4.94 11.00
CA ALA A 171 6.14 -5.90 11.02
C ALA A 171 5.84 -7.10 11.92
N ARG A 172 5.26 -6.90 13.11
CA ARG A 172 4.86 -8.01 13.99
C ARG A 172 3.80 -8.92 13.36
N GLN A 173 2.94 -8.34 12.51
CA GLN A 173 1.88 -9.03 11.77
C GLN A 173 2.38 -9.61 10.44
N GLU A 174 3.67 -9.50 10.10
CA GLU A 174 4.26 -9.91 8.81
C GLU A 174 3.57 -9.29 7.56
N LYS A 175 2.94 -8.12 7.73
CA LYS A 175 2.27 -7.36 6.66
C LYS A 175 3.21 -6.45 5.88
N ILE A 176 4.48 -6.36 6.29
CA ILE A 176 5.51 -5.59 5.60
C ILE A 176 6.23 -6.51 4.62
N ASP A 177 6.47 -6.02 3.41
CA ASP A 177 7.20 -6.76 2.39
C ASP A 177 8.67 -6.97 2.75
N PRO A 178 9.29 -8.05 2.23
CA PRO A 178 10.72 -8.23 2.42
C PRO A 178 11.49 -7.07 1.80
N VAL A 179 12.42 -6.51 2.58
CA VAL A 179 13.30 -5.43 2.12
C VAL A 179 14.63 -6.06 1.72
N ILE A 180 14.95 -5.99 0.44
CA ILE A 180 16.13 -6.62 -0.17
C ILE A 180 17.13 -5.53 -0.57
N GLY A 181 18.43 -5.76 -0.33
CA GLY A 181 19.51 -4.91 -0.84
C GLY A 181 19.66 -3.54 -0.17
N ARG A 182 19.03 -3.30 0.99
CA ARG A 182 19.07 -2.00 1.71
C ARG A 182 19.74 -2.07 3.10
N ASP A 183 20.59 -3.07 3.31
CA ASP A 183 21.19 -3.33 4.62
C ASP A 183 22.13 -2.22 5.10
N GLU A 184 22.86 -1.58 4.18
CA GLU A 184 23.79 -0.50 4.51
C GLU A 184 23.05 0.76 4.94
N GLU A 185 22.01 1.13 4.22
CA GLU A 185 21.16 2.29 4.53
C GLU A 185 20.43 2.08 5.85
N ILE A 186 19.85 0.89 6.08
CA ILE A 186 19.19 0.57 7.36
C ILE A 186 20.21 0.63 8.52
N ARG A 187 21.41 0.06 8.36
CA ARG A 187 22.48 0.19 9.37
C ARG A 187 22.88 1.64 9.61
N ARG A 188 22.97 2.44 8.55
CA ARG A 188 23.29 3.86 8.65
C ARG A 188 22.20 4.62 9.42
N VAL A 189 20.93 4.35 9.15
CA VAL A 189 19.79 4.91 9.89
C VAL A 189 19.88 4.54 11.37
N MET A 190 20.13 3.27 11.72
CA MET A 190 20.31 2.81 13.10
C MET A 190 21.48 3.53 13.80
N GLN A 191 22.60 3.68 13.10
CA GLN A 191 23.77 4.39 13.60
C GLN A 191 23.41 5.84 13.92
N VAL A 192 22.71 6.53 13.02
CA VAL A 192 22.30 7.93 13.21
C VAL A 192 21.34 8.07 14.39
N LEU A 193 20.30 7.23 14.49
CA LEU A 193 19.33 7.26 15.60
C LEU A 193 19.96 7.02 16.98
N SER A 194 21.13 6.38 17.01
CA SER A 194 21.88 6.08 18.23
C SER A 194 22.86 7.19 18.63
N ARG A 195 23.03 8.25 17.80
CA ARG A 195 23.90 9.38 18.11
C ARG A 195 23.30 10.27 19.19
N ARG A 196 24.18 11.01 19.89
CA ARG A 196 23.77 12.06 20.85
C ARG A 196 23.33 13.36 20.16
N THR A 197 23.93 13.68 19.02
CA THR A 197 23.66 14.91 18.24
C THR A 197 23.51 14.55 16.77
N LYS A 198 22.71 15.30 16.01
CA LYS A 198 22.33 14.95 14.64
C LYS A 198 21.79 13.52 14.56
N ASN A 199 20.84 13.22 15.44
CA ASN A 199 20.30 11.89 15.68
C ASN A 199 18.98 11.61 14.95
N ASN A 200 18.59 12.51 14.04
CA ASN A 200 17.44 12.35 13.17
C ASN A 200 17.96 12.09 11.75
N PRO A 201 17.87 10.87 11.21
CA PRO A 201 18.27 10.61 9.83
C PRO A 201 17.26 11.21 8.85
N VAL A 202 17.74 11.70 7.71
CA VAL A 202 16.92 12.07 6.55
C VAL A 202 17.38 11.23 5.36
N LEU A 203 16.49 10.38 4.88
CA LEU A 203 16.63 9.58 3.68
C LEU A 203 16.49 10.50 2.46
N ILE A 204 17.57 10.66 1.70
CA ILE A 204 17.64 11.54 0.54
C ILE A 204 17.82 10.70 -0.71
N GLY A 205 16.85 10.78 -1.61
CA GLY A 205 16.87 10.07 -2.88
C GLY A 205 15.66 10.47 -3.73
N GLU A 206 15.68 10.06 -4.98
CA GLU A 206 14.57 10.33 -5.90
C GLU A 206 13.29 9.58 -5.51
N PRO A 207 12.11 10.00 -5.99
CA PRO A 207 10.87 9.23 -5.78
C PRO A 207 10.99 7.81 -6.35
N GLY A 208 10.45 6.83 -5.63
CA GLY A 208 10.43 5.43 -6.09
C GLY A 208 11.69 4.61 -5.78
N VAL A 209 12.78 5.19 -5.26
CA VAL A 209 14.02 4.43 -4.95
C VAL A 209 13.90 3.52 -3.71
N GLY A 210 12.78 3.55 -2.98
CA GLY A 210 12.57 2.72 -1.79
C GLY A 210 12.94 3.37 -0.45
N LYS A 211 12.76 4.69 -0.31
CA LYS A 211 12.97 5.40 0.98
C LYS A 211 12.06 4.85 2.08
N THR A 212 10.78 4.65 1.79
CA THR A 212 9.81 4.07 2.73
C THR A 212 10.15 2.63 3.08
N ALA A 213 10.64 1.84 2.10
CA ALA A 213 11.10 0.47 2.32
C ALA A 213 12.27 0.40 3.34
N ILE A 214 13.14 1.41 3.42
CA ILE A 214 14.20 1.46 4.44
C ILE A 214 13.60 1.65 5.85
N ALA A 215 12.58 2.48 6.00
CA ALA A 215 11.89 2.66 7.29
C ALA A 215 11.14 1.38 7.70
N GLU A 216 10.47 0.73 6.75
CA GLU A 216 9.82 -0.57 6.94
C GLU A 216 10.81 -1.68 7.29
N GLY A 217 11.96 -1.71 6.63
CA GLY A 217 13.06 -2.63 6.91
C GLY A 217 13.64 -2.43 8.31
N LEU A 218 13.77 -1.17 8.75
CA LEU A 218 14.11 -0.85 10.13
C LEU A 218 13.06 -1.39 11.11
N ALA A 219 11.76 -1.24 10.82
CA ALA A 219 10.69 -1.78 11.67
C ALA A 219 10.79 -3.31 11.82
N ARG A 220 11.04 -4.04 10.72
CA ARG A 220 11.28 -5.49 10.76
C ARG A 220 12.48 -5.85 11.64
N ARG A 221 13.59 -5.13 11.51
CA ARG A 221 14.77 -5.35 12.37
C ARG A 221 14.48 -5.08 13.84
N MET A 222 13.78 -3.99 14.15
CA MET A 222 13.37 -3.66 15.52
C MET A 222 12.52 -4.76 16.16
N VAL A 223 11.61 -5.37 15.38
CA VAL A 223 10.77 -6.48 15.84
C VAL A 223 11.56 -7.79 16.01
N SER A 224 12.51 -8.06 15.10
CA SER A 224 13.38 -9.24 15.19
C SER A 224 14.43 -9.16 16.31
N GLY A 225 14.65 -7.97 16.87
CA GLY A 225 15.70 -7.73 17.86
C GLY A 225 17.10 -7.50 17.27
N ASP A 226 17.25 -7.50 15.94
CA ASP A 226 18.48 -7.14 15.21
C ASP A 226 18.70 -5.62 15.17
N VAL A 227 18.71 -5.00 16.35
CA VAL A 227 18.96 -3.57 16.53
C VAL A 227 19.76 -3.33 17.82
N PRO A 228 20.51 -2.21 17.92
CA PRO A 228 21.13 -1.80 19.17
C PRO A 228 20.13 -1.66 20.32
N ASP A 229 20.58 -1.86 21.56
CA ASP A 229 19.71 -1.79 22.75
C ASP A 229 18.95 -0.46 22.88
N SER A 230 19.52 0.64 22.37
CA SER A 230 18.89 1.96 22.32
C SER A 230 17.66 2.06 21.42
N LEU A 231 17.43 1.06 20.56
CA LEU A 231 16.29 0.96 19.64
C LEU A 231 15.36 -0.22 19.97
N LYS A 232 15.76 -1.13 20.87
CA LYS A 232 14.91 -2.23 21.32
C LYS A 232 13.66 -1.69 22.01
N ASN A 233 12.54 -2.39 21.82
CA ASN A 233 11.23 -2.09 22.40
C ASN A 233 10.62 -0.73 22.03
N LYS A 234 11.25 0.03 21.12
CA LYS A 234 10.69 1.27 20.59
C LYS A 234 9.64 0.97 19.52
N ARG A 235 8.76 1.93 19.28
CA ARG A 235 7.77 1.90 18.20
C ARG A 235 8.21 2.82 17.07
N LEU A 236 8.04 2.37 15.83
CA LEU A 236 8.23 3.20 14.64
C LEU A 236 6.86 3.51 14.04
N LEU A 237 6.48 4.79 14.08
CA LEU A 237 5.19 5.27 13.59
C LEU A 237 5.40 6.11 12.34
N ALA A 238 4.74 5.78 11.24
CA ALA A 238 4.72 6.60 10.04
C ALA A 238 3.60 7.64 10.12
N LEU A 239 3.92 8.92 9.95
CA LEU A 239 2.94 10.00 9.93
C LEU A 239 2.15 9.97 8.62
N ASP A 240 0.81 9.97 8.71
CA ASP A 240 -0.06 10.07 7.55
C ASP A 240 -0.49 11.53 7.34
N LEU A 241 0.18 12.19 6.39
CA LEU A 241 -0.14 13.58 6.02
C LEU A 241 -1.54 13.69 5.42
N GLY A 242 -2.00 12.67 4.68
CA GLY A 242 -3.34 12.63 4.10
C GLY A 242 -4.41 12.62 5.17
N ALA A 243 -4.26 11.81 6.21
CA ALA A 243 -5.18 11.75 7.35
C ALA A 243 -5.22 13.07 8.14
N LEU A 244 -4.10 13.76 8.27
CA LEU A 244 -4.04 15.07 8.93
C LEU A 244 -4.80 16.16 8.17
N VAL A 245 -4.71 16.15 6.84
CA VAL A 245 -5.36 17.12 5.95
C VAL A 245 -6.83 16.78 5.71
N ALA A 246 -7.18 15.49 5.68
CA ALA A 246 -8.54 15.03 5.45
C ALA A 246 -9.52 15.62 6.47
N GLY A 247 -10.57 16.26 5.97
CA GLY A 247 -11.60 16.89 6.80
C GLY A 247 -11.15 18.14 7.57
N ALA A 248 -9.95 18.67 7.33
CA ALA A 248 -9.57 19.98 7.86
C ALA A 248 -10.20 21.07 6.97
N LYS A 249 -11.12 21.86 7.53
CA LYS A 249 -11.74 23.00 6.82
C LYS A 249 -10.86 24.24 6.88
N PHE A 250 -10.01 24.33 7.90
CA PHE A 250 -9.14 25.46 8.17
C PHE A 250 -7.72 25.01 8.48
N ARG A 251 -6.73 25.82 8.11
CA ARG A 251 -5.31 25.57 8.39
C ARG A 251 -5.00 25.31 9.86
N GLY A 252 -5.69 26.02 10.76
CA GLY A 252 -5.48 25.89 12.20
C GLY A 252 -5.77 24.48 12.73
N GLU A 253 -6.76 23.79 12.15
CA GLU A 253 -7.12 22.41 12.54
C GLU A 253 -5.99 21.43 12.20
N PHE A 254 -5.35 21.58 11.04
CA PHE A 254 -4.17 20.78 10.68
C PHE A 254 -3.02 21.00 11.67
N GLU A 255 -2.70 22.25 11.98
CA GLU A 255 -1.63 22.59 12.93
C GLU A 255 -1.93 22.04 14.34
N GLU A 256 -3.20 22.08 14.76
CA GLU A 256 -3.65 21.52 16.04
C GLU A 256 -3.52 20.00 16.09
N ARG A 257 -3.92 19.29 15.03
CA ARG A 257 -3.77 17.82 14.91
C ARG A 257 -2.31 17.42 14.92
N LEU A 258 -1.47 18.09 14.14
CA LEU A 258 -0.03 17.81 14.10
C LEU A 258 0.63 18.11 15.45
N LYS A 259 0.21 19.18 16.12
CA LYS A 259 0.68 19.52 17.47
C LYS A 259 0.27 18.45 18.49
N ALA A 260 -0.94 17.89 18.38
CA ALA A 260 -1.38 16.78 19.22
C ALA A 260 -0.46 15.55 19.05
N VAL A 261 -0.18 15.17 17.80
CA VAL A 261 0.75 14.07 17.46
C VAL A 261 2.14 14.31 18.05
N ILE A 262 2.73 15.49 17.80
CA ILE A 262 4.07 15.83 18.32
C ILE A 262 4.10 15.78 19.85
N ASN A 263 3.09 16.34 20.52
CA ASN A 263 3.00 16.32 21.98
C ASN A 263 2.89 14.90 22.53
N GLU A 264 2.16 14.00 21.86
CA GLU A 264 2.04 12.60 22.27
C GLU A 264 3.37 11.85 22.10
N VAL A 265 4.08 12.09 20.99
CA VAL A 265 5.44 11.55 20.79
C VAL A 265 6.41 12.09 21.85
N GLN A 266 6.36 13.38 22.19
CA GLN A 266 7.22 13.95 23.24
C GLN A 266 6.95 13.33 24.62
N LYS A 267 5.67 13.12 24.96
CA LYS A 267 5.26 12.46 26.22
C LYS A 267 5.71 11.01 26.31
N SER A 268 6.02 10.36 25.18
CA SER A 268 6.53 8.99 25.14
C SER A 268 7.99 8.85 25.60
N ASP A 269 8.67 9.94 25.94
CA ASP A 269 10.06 9.97 26.43
C ASP A 269 11.03 9.16 25.55
N GLY A 270 10.90 9.34 24.23
CA GLY A 270 11.77 8.72 23.24
C GLY A 270 11.52 7.23 22.98
N GLN A 271 10.40 6.67 23.44
CA GLN A 271 9.94 5.33 23.09
C GLN A 271 9.37 5.24 21.67
N ILE A 272 8.95 6.38 21.11
CA ILE A 272 8.41 6.48 19.76
C ILE A 272 9.43 7.16 18.83
N ILE A 273 9.60 6.58 17.65
CA ILE A 273 10.33 7.15 16.52
C ILE A 273 9.29 7.49 15.46
N LEU A 274 9.29 8.73 14.98
CA LEU A 274 8.34 9.21 13.98
C LEU A 274 8.99 9.17 12.59
N PHE A 275 8.46 8.38 11.67
CA PHE A 275 8.79 8.44 10.25
C PHE A 275 7.90 9.49 9.56
N ILE A 276 8.52 10.43 8.87
CA ILE A 276 7.84 11.50 8.13
C ILE A 276 8.27 11.36 6.68
N ASP A 277 7.39 10.81 5.86
CA ASP A 277 7.57 10.86 4.41
C ASP A 277 7.37 12.28 3.90
N GLU A 278 8.03 12.62 2.81
CA GLU A 278 8.01 13.96 2.22
C GLU A 278 8.23 15.09 3.25
N LEU A 279 9.26 14.96 4.09
CA LEU A 279 9.55 15.88 5.21
C LEU A 279 9.53 17.36 4.83
N HIS A 280 9.89 17.68 3.58
CA HIS A 280 9.88 19.04 3.06
C HIS A 280 8.48 19.69 3.04
N THR A 281 7.40 18.90 2.95
CA THR A 281 6.01 19.40 2.97
C THR A 281 5.68 20.10 4.29
N LEU A 282 6.24 19.60 5.41
CA LEU A 282 6.05 20.19 6.74
C LEU A 282 6.97 21.39 7.01
N VAL A 283 8.12 21.47 6.32
CA VAL A 283 9.21 22.39 6.63
C VAL A 283 9.33 23.56 5.64
N GLY A 284 8.94 23.34 4.39
CA GLY A 284 9.30 24.19 3.25
C GLY A 284 8.13 24.79 2.49
N ALA A 285 6.91 24.32 2.76
CA ALA A 285 5.69 24.80 2.15
C ALA A 285 5.28 26.14 2.79
N GLY A 286 6.13 27.17 2.75
CA GLY A 286 5.84 28.51 3.30
C GLY A 286 6.13 29.65 2.32
N ALA A 287 6.78 29.37 1.18
CA ALA A 287 7.20 30.38 0.22
C ALA A 287 6.13 30.74 -0.83
N SER A 288 5.02 30.03 -0.85
CA SER A 288 3.88 30.26 -1.76
C SER A 288 2.62 30.51 -0.94
N GLU A 289 1.89 31.59 -1.24
CA GLU A 289 0.61 31.94 -0.59
C GLU A 289 -0.34 30.72 -0.60
N GLY A 290 -0.58 30.12 0.58
CA GLY A 290 -1.46 28.95 0.74
C GLY A 290 -0.80 27.66 1.23
N SER A 291 0.52 27.65 1.42
CA SER A 291 1.29 26.45 1.78
C SER A 291 1.36 26.21 3.31
N MET A 292 1.34 24.95 3.77
CA MET A 292 1.32 24.54 5.19
C MET A 292 2.74 24.50 5.81
N ASP A 293 3.18 25.57 6.46
CA ASP A 293 4.47 25.58 7.19
C ASP A 293 4.27 25.22 8.67
N ALA A 294 4.67 23.99 9.02
CA ALA A 294 4.65 23.46 10.38
C ALA A 294 6.06 23.42 11.01
N SER A 295 7.07 24.04 10.39
CA SER A 295 8.45 24.01 10.86
C SER A 295 8.59 24.55 12.30
N ASN A 296 7.76 25.54 12.66
CA ASN A 296 7.72 26.14 13.98
C ASN A 296 7.23 25.17 15.09
N LEU A 297 6.45 24.14 14.73
CA LEU A 297 6.00 23.11 15.67
C LEU A 297 7.08 22.05 15.88
N LEU A 298 7.81 21.67 14.82
CA LEU A 298 8.83 20.64 14.86
C LEU A 298 10.15 21.11 15.47
N LYS A 299 10.57 22.35 15.17
CA LYS A 299 11.87 22.92 15.59
C LYS A 299 12.10 22.82 17.11
N PRO A 300 11.17 23.23 17.99
CA PRO A 300 11.40 23.17 19.43
C PRO A 300 11.56 21.73 19.94
N ALA A 301 10.74 20.80 19.44
CA ALA A 301 10.77 19.39 19.83
C ALA A 301 12.07 18.69 19.40
N LEU A 302 12.53 18.96 18.17
CA LEU A 302 13.82 18.49 17.65
C LEU A 302 15.00 19.17 18.36
N ALA A 303 14.87 20.46 18.70
CA ALA A 303 15.92 21.22 19.34
C ALA A 303 16.27 20.69 20.73
N ARG A 304 15.23 20.32 21.51
CA ARG A 304 15.34 19.75 22.85
C ARG A 304 15.66 18.25 22.87
N GLY A 305 15.56 17.58 21.71
CA GLY A 305 15.80 16.13 21.60
C GLY A 305 14.66 15.27 22.13
N GLU A 306 13.49 15.87 22.37
CA GLU A 306 12.27 15.20 22.83
C GLU A 306 11.58 14.44 21.68
N LEU A 307 11.84 14.85 20.44
CA LEU A 307 11.34 14.19 19.23
C LEU A 307 12.49 13.47 18.51
N ARG A 308 12.32 12.17 18.29
CA ARG A 308 13.16 11.39 17.37
C ARG A 308 12.39 11.14 16.08
N ALA A 309 12.96 11.55 14.96
CA ALA A 309 12.33 11.41 13.66
C ALA A 309 13.26 10.84 12.60
N ILE A 310 12.68 10.13 11.64
CA ILE A 310 13.28 9.73 10.38
C ILE A 310 12.53 10.50 9.28
N GLY A 311 13.23 11.35 8.54
CA GLY A 311 12.64 12.05 7.39
C GLY A 311 12.93 11.34 6.07
N ALA A 312 12.10 11.56 5.06
CA ALA A 312 12.41 11.24 3.66
C ALA A 312 12.11 12.43 2.75
N THR A 313 12.97 12.73 1.77
CA THR A 313 12.80 13.84 0.81
C THR A 313 13.72 13.67 -0.40
N THR A 314 13.62 14.51 -1.43
CA THR A 314 14.58 14.57 -2.54
C THR A 314 15.78 15.46 -2.21
N LEU A 315 16.86 15.36 -3.00
CA LEU A 315 18.06 16.16 -2.77
C LEU A 315 17.79 17.66 -2.91
N ASP A 316 17.01 18.04 -3.92
CA ASP A 316 16.70 19.44 -4.22
C ASP A 316 15.82 20.07 -3.13
N GLU A 317 14.83 19.34 -2.64
CA GLU A 317 14.00 19.76 -1.51
C GLU A 317 14.81 19.90 -0.23
N TYR A 318 15.70 18.94 0.05
CA TYR A 318 16.59 19.01 1.21
C TYR A 318 17.42 20.29 1.17
N ARG A 319 18.08 20.57 0.03
CA ARG A 319 18.89 21.78 -0.18
C ARG A 319 18.06 23.04 -0.05
N LYS A 320 16.83 23.04 -0.57
CA LYS A 320 15.97 24.23 -0.61
C LYS A 320 15.39 24.56 0.77
N TYR A 321 14.98 23.56 1.54
CA TYR A 321 14.14 23.78 2.73
C TYR A 321 14.79 23.36 4.06
N ILE A 322 15.71 22.39 4.07
CA ILE A 322 16.31 21.87 5.30
C ILE A 322 17.73 22.41 5.48
N GLU A 323 18.56 22.38 4.43
CA GLU A 323 19.96 22.81 4.49
C GLU A 323 20.11 24.32 4.72
N LYS A 324 19.18 25.12 4.20
CA LYS A 324 19.15 26.57 4.44
C LYS A 324 18.77 26.95 5.88
N ASP A 325 18.10 26.05 6.62
CA ASP A 325 17.68 26.30 7.98
C ASP A 325 18.69 25.73 8.98
N ALA A 326 19.51 26.61 9.55
CA ALA A 326 20.57 26.24 10.49
C ALA A 326 20.08 25.59 11.79
N ALA A 327 18.79 25.67 12.14
CA ALA A 327 18.22 24.95 13.28
C ALA A 327 17.97 23.48 12.93
N LEU A 328 17.42 23.22 11.75
CA LEU A 328 17.10 21.87 11.27
C LEU A 328 18.34 21.11 10.80
N GLU A 329 19.25 21.77 10.07
CA GLU A 329 20.51 21.19 9.57
C GLU A 329 21.41 20.67 10.71
N ARG A 330 21.30 21.28 11.90
CA ARG A 330 22.01 20.83 13.11
C ARG A 330 21.35 19.65 13.83
N ARG A 331 20.14 19.26 13.45
CA ARG A 331 19.37 18.15 14.06
C ARG A 331 19.24 16.96 13.14
N PHE A 332 19.28 17.17 11.84
CA PHE A 332 19.22 16.13 10.84
C PHE A 332 20.60 15.66 10.36
N GLN A 333 20.66 14.41 9.93
CA GLN A 333 21.82 13.81 9.28
C GLN A 333 21.38 13.17 7.97
N GLN A 334 22.04 13.56 6.88
CA GLN A 334 21.77 13.01 5.55
C GLN A 334 22.17 11.54 5.48
N VAL A 335 21.30 10.73 4.86
CA VAL A 335 21.51 9.35 4.46
C VAL A 335 21.08 9.24 3.00
N TYR A 336 22.03 9.05 2.09
CA TYR A 336 21.74 8.96 0.66
C TYR A 336 21.18 7.58 0.31
N CYS A 337 20.09 7.57 -0.45
CA CYS A 337 19.44 6.38 -0.97
C CYS A 337 19.55 6.42 -2.49
N ALA A 338 20.56 5.74 -3.02
CA ALA A 338 20.75 5.66 -4.47
C ALA A 338 19.69 4.74 -5.11
N GLU A 339 19.39 5.03 -6.38
CA GLU A 339 18.68 4.09 -7.26
C GLU A 339 19.47 2.77 -7.30
N PRO A 340 18.82 1.60 -7.09
CA PRO A 340 19.49 0.31 -7.16
C PRO A 340 19.92 0.01 -8.59
N SER A 341 20.95 -0.82 -8.75
CA SER A 341 21.35 -1.31 -10.06
C SER A 341 20.28 -2.22 -10.68
N VAL A 342 20.40 -2.53 -11.98
CA VAL A 342 19.52 -3.50 -12.63
C VAL A 342 19.63 -4.87 -11.94
N GLU A 343 20.84 -5.29 -11.55
CA GLU A 343 21.07 -6.57 -10.86
C GLU A 343 20.40 -6.59 -9.48
N ASP A 344 20.55 -5.51 -8.71
CA ASP A 344 19.91 -5.36 -7.40
C ASP A 344 18.38 -5.32 -7.55
N THR A 345 17.86 -4.67 -8.59
CA THR A 345 16.43 -4.65 -8.89
C THR A 345 15.91 -6.05 -9.20
N ILE A 346 16.64 -6.85 -9.98
CA ILE A 346 16.27 -8.26 -10.22
C ILE A 346 16.22 -9.03 -8.90
N ALA A 347 17.18 -8.81 -7.99
CA ALA A 347 17.16 -9.45 -6.67
C ALA A 347 15.95 -9.00 -5.83
N ILE A 348 15.60 -7.70 -5.86
CA ILE A 348 14.40 -7.16 -5.21
C ILE A 348 13.14 -7.82 -5.78
N LEU A 349 12.98 -7.86 -7.10
CA LEU A 349 11.85 -8.49 -7.77
C LEU A 349 11.73 -9.98 -7.45
N ARG A 350 12.86 -10.71 -7.39
CA ARG A 350 12.88 -12.12 -6.99
C ARG A 350 12.42 -12.31 -5.54
N GLY A 351 12.77 -11.39 -4.65
CA GLY A 351 12.30 -11.41 -3.26
C GLY A 351 10.81 -11.08 -3.11
N LEU A 352 10.25 -10.26 -4.01
CA LEU A 352 8.82 -9.91 -4.04
C LEU A 352 7.97 -10.89 -4.86
N LYS A 353 8.61 -11.71 -5.71
CA LYS A 353 7.96 -12.60 -6.68
C LYS A 353 6.84 -13.43 -6.06
N GLU A 354 7.12 -14.12 -4.95
CA GLU A 354 6.14 -15.01 -4.32
C GLU A 354 4.88 -14.24 -3.89
N LYS A 355 5.03 -13.05 -3.30
CA LYS A 355 3.89 -12.23 -2.87
C LYS A 355 3.01 -11.78 -4.04
N TYR A 356 3.60 -11.33 -5.14
CA TYR A 356 2.85 -10.97 -6.34
C TYR A 356 2.17 -12.16 -6.99
N GLU A 357 2.83 -13.33 -7.02
CA GLU A 357 2.22 -14.56 -7.51
C GLU A 357 1.00 -14.98 -6.69
N VAL A 358 1.05 -14.87 -5.35
CA VAL A 358 -0.10 -15.19 -4.48
C VAL A 358 -1.22 -14.16 -4.67
N HIS A 359 -0.90 -12.87 -4.62
CA HIS A 359 -1.88 -11.79 -4.74
C HIS A 359 -2.66 -11.85 -6.07
N HIS A 360 -1.96 -12.11 -7.17
CA HIS A 360 -2.58 -12.17 -8.50
C HIS A 360 -3.05 -13.56 -8.90
N GLY A 361 -2.61 -14.62 -8.22
CA GLY A 361 -2.93 -16.00 -8.60
C GLY A 361 -2.27 -16.43 -9.91
N VAL A 362 -1.13 -15.84 -10.26
CA VAL A 362 -0.38 -16.15 -11.48
C VAL A 362 1.03 -16.64 -11.16
N ARG A 363 1.76 -17.16 -12.14
CA ARG A 363 3.19 -17.47 -12.04
C ARG A 363 4.00 -16.43 -12.79
N ILE A 364 5.12 -16.00 -12.23
CA ILE A 364 5.99 -15.00 -12.85
C ILE A 364 7.31 -15.67 -13.23
N LYS A 365 7.65 -15.71 -14.52
CA LYS A 365 8.93 -16.27 -14.98
C LYS A 365 10.09 -15.39 -14.53
N ASP A 366 11.24 -16.01 -14.26
CA ASP A 366 12.44 -15.25 -13.90
C ASP A 366 12.86 -14.32 -15.05
N GLU A 367 12.74 -14.79 -16.29
CA GLU A 367 12.96 -13.99 -17.51
C GLU A 367 12.08 -12.73 -17.55
N ALA A 368 10.85 -12.79 -17.04
CA ALA A 368 9.97 -11.62 -16.95
C ALA A 368 10.50 -10.59 -15.93
N LEU A 369 11.07 -11.03 -14.81
CA LEU A 369 11.68 -10.11 -13.81
C LEU A 369 12.93 -9.43 -14.37
N VAL A 370 13.74 -10.19 -15.10
CA VAL A 370 14.92 -9.67 -15.81
C VAL A 370 14.50 -8.64 -16.86
N ALA A 371 13.50 -8.96 -17.68
CA ALA A 371 12.94 -8.06 -18.67
C ALA A 371 12.36 -6.79 -18.03
N ALA A 372 11.61 -6.91 -16.94
CA ALA A 372 11.03 -5.77 -16.24
C ALA A 372 12.11 -4.80 -15.75
N SER A 373 13.21 -5.31 -15.23
CA SER A 373 14.35 -4.49 -14.78
C SER A 373 15.09 -3.84 -15.96
N LEU A 374 15.41 -4.60 -17.00
CA LEU A 374 16.16 -4.12 -18.16
C LEU A 374 15.36 -3.11 -19.01
N LEU A 375 14.12 -3.46 -19.36
CA LEU A 375 13.26 -2.65 -20.22
C LEU A 375 12.84 -1.37 -19.50
N SER A 376 12.49 -1.43 -18.21
CA SER A 376 12.14 -0.22 -17.47
C SER A 376 13.34 0.73 -17.31
N ASN A 377 14.53 0.20 -17.03
CA ASN A 377 15.74 1.02 -16.95
C ASN A 377 16.04 1.72 -18.28
N ARG A 378 15.84 1.02 -19.39
CA ARG A 378 16.18 1.53 -20.73
C ARG A 378 15.16 2.51 -21.30
N TYR A 379 13.87 2.20 -21.18
CA TYR A 379 12.81 2.89 -21.91
C TYR A 379 11.98 3.85 -21.05
N ILE A 380 12.01 3.70 -19.72
CA ILE A 380 11.27 4.55 -18.79
C ILE A 380 12.29 5.38 -18.00
N THR A 381 12.68 6.53 -18.57
CA THR A 381 13.76 7.39 -18.07
C THR A 381 13.30 8.44 -17.06
N ASN A 382 11.99 8.71 -16.97
CA ASN A 382 11.40 9.70 -16.06
C ASN A 382 11.02 9.13 -14.68
N ARG A 383 11.22 7.82 -14.45
CA ARG A 383 11.01 7.12 -13.19
C ARG A 383 12.26 6.35 -12.81
N PHE A 384 12.37 6.02 -11.53
CA PHE A 384 13.55 5.37 -10.95
C PHE A 384 13.24 3.93 -10.53
N LEU A 385 14.25 3.08 -10.57
CA LEU A 385 14.23 1.74 -9.98
C LEU A 385 14.19 1.84 -8.44
N PRO A 386 13.62 0.85 -7.74
CA PRO A 386 12.97 -0.36 -8.28
C PRO A 386 11.49 -0.15 -8.64
N ASP A 387 10.89 0.98 -8.28
CA ASP A 387 9.45 1.27 -8.42
C ASP A 387 8.89 0.97 -9.82
N LYS A 388 9.50 1.55 -10.87
CA LYS A 388 9.03 1.31 -12.25
C LYS A 388 9.08 -0.16 -12.69
N ALA A 389 9.99 -0.96 -12.15
CA ALA A 389 10.11 -2.36 -12.51
C ALA A 389 9.08 -3.23 -11.76
N ILE A 390 8.82 -2.90 -10.49
CA ILE A 390 7.77 -3.51 -9.68
C ILE A 390 6.41 -3.26 -10.32
N ASP A 391 6.14 -2.02 -10.72
CA ASP A 391 4.89 -1.61 -11.35
C ASP A 391 4.62 -2.35 -12.68
N LEU A 392 5.66 -2.57 -13.50
CA LEU A 392 5.52 -3.38 -14.72
C LEU A 392 5.15 -4.84 -14.44
N VAL A 393 5.75 -5.44 -13.41
CA VAL A 393 5.44 -6.84 -13.02
C VAL A 393 4.01 -6.92 -12.49
N ASP A 394 3.61 -5.95 -11.68
CA ASP A 394 2.26 -5.86 -11.12
C ASP A 394 1.20 -5.70 -12.21
N GLU A 395 1.40 -4.78 -13.16
CA GLU A 395 0.47 -4.56 -14.27
C GLU A 395 0.38 -5.79 -15.18
N ALA A 396 1.51 -6.43 -15.50
CA ALA A 396 1.52 -7.64 -16.32
C ALA A 396 0.81 -8.82 -15.62
N ALA A 397 1.01 -8.98 -14.31
CA ALA A 397 0.35 -10.00 -13.50
C ALA A 397 -1.17 -9.75 -13.39
N SER A 398 -1.57 -8.51 -13.12
CA SER A 398 -2.97 -8.08 -13.05
C SER A 398 -3.70 -8.30 -14.38
N LYS A 399 -3.05 -7.96 -15.50
CA LYS A 399 -3.59 -8.20 -16.84
C LYS A 399 -3.82 -9.69 -17.09
N LEU A 400 -2.83 -10.54 -16.77
CA LEU A 400 -2.97 -11.98 -16.96
C LEU A 400 -4.07 -12.58 -16.08
N LYS A 401 -4.19 -12.12 -14.82
CA LYS A 401 -5.28 -12.51 -13.93
C LYS A 401 -6.65 -12.21 -14.54
N MET A 402 -6.82 -11.00 -15.10
CA MET A 402 -8.06 -10.61 -15.77
C MET A 402 -8.35 -11.51 -16.98
N GLU A 403 -7.32 -11.89 -17.76
CA GLU A 403 -7.45 -12.83 -18.89
C GLU A 403 -7.89 -14.23 -18.44
N ILE A 404 -7.41 -14.71 -17.28
CA ILE A 404 -7.80 -16.01 -16.68
C ILE A 404 -9.25 -15.99 -16.19
N GLU A 405 -9.68 -14.90 -15.54
CA GLU A 405 -11.04 -14.76 -15.02
C GLU A 405 -12.08 -14.59 -16.14
N SER A 406 -11.64 -14.03 -17.27
CA SER A 406 -12.47 -13.75 -18.44
C SER A 406 -12.64 -14.97 -19.34
N GLN A 407 -13.69 -14.94 -20.17
CA GLN A 407 -13.91 -15.94 -21.20
C GLN A 407 -12.84 -15.82 -22.30
N PRO A 408 -12.18 -16.92 -22.72
CA PRO A 408 -11.20 -16.89 -23.79
C PRO A 408 -11.79 -16.34 -25.08
N THR A 409 -11.02 -15.53 -25.82
CA THR A 409 -11.46 -14.90 -27.07
C THR A 409 -11.92 -15.91 -28.12
N GLU A 410 -11.28 -17.07 -28.17
CA GLU A 410 -11.66 -18.17 -29.05
C GLU A 410 -13.05 -18.72 -28.71
N LEU A 411 -13.39 -18.83 -27.42
CA LEU A 411 -14.69 -19.29 -26.95
C LEU A 411 -15.78 -18.23 -27.19
N ASP A 412 -15.48 -16.95 -26.93
CA ASP A 412 -16.39 -15.83 -27.23
C ASP A 412 -16.71 -15.74 -28.74
N GLN A 413 -15.71 -15.93 -29.62
CA GLN A 413 -15.93 -15.99 -31.06
C GLN A 413 -16.88 -17.12 -31.47
N VAL A 414 -16.71 -18.30 -30.87
CA VAL A 414 -17.58 -19.46 -31.12
C VAL A 414 -19.01 -19.18 -30.62
N GLU A 415 -19.18 -18.60 -29.44
CA GLU A 415 -20.51 -18.26 -28.90
C GLU A 415 -21.22 -17.19 -29.73
N ARG A 416 -20.51 -16.15 -30.16
CA ARG A 416 -21.06 -15.14 -31.08
C ARG A 416 -21.50 -15.77 -32.41
N ARG A 417 -20.73 -16.73 -32.94
CA ARG A 417 -21.10 -17.45 -34.16
C ARG A 417 -22.35 -18.30 -33.96
N ILE A 418 -22.48 -19.01 -32.83
CA ILE A 418 -23.70 -19.75 -32.48
C ILE A 418 -24.90 -18.80 -32.42
N MET A 419 -24.74 -17.63 -31.79
CA MET A 419 -25.81 -16.64 -31.69
C MET A 419 -26.28 -16.17 -33.07
N GLN A 420 -25.35 -15.84 -33.98
CA GLN A 420 -25.67 -15.45 -35.36
C GLN A 420 -26.46 -16.53 -36.10
N LEU A 421 -25.98 -17.78 -36.04
CA LEU A 421 -26.62 -18.92 -36.71
C LEU A 421 -27.99 -19.25 -36.09
N THR A 422 -28.15 -19.04 -34.79
CA THR A 422 -29.43 -19.24 -34.09
C THR A 422 -30.46 -18.21 -34.53
N ILE A 423 -30.06 -16.94 -34.70
CA ILE A 423 -30.93 -15.89 -35.24
C ILE A 423 -31.32 -16.22 -36.69
N GLU A 424 -30.37 -16.66 -37.52
CA GLU A 424 -30.64 -17.10 -38.90
C GLU A 424 -31.63 -18.27 -38.94
N LYS A 425 -31.47 -19.25 -38.04
CA LYS A 425 -32.38 -20.39 -37.89
C LYS A 425 -33.80 -19.96 -37.54
N VAL A 426 -33.99 -19.05 -36.57
CA VAL A 426 -35.31 -18.58 -36.14
C VAL A 426 -36.02 -17.80 -37.25
N SER A 427 -35.26 -17.05 -38.06
CA SER A 427 -35.80 -16.34 -39.23
C SER A 427 -36.27 -17.32 -40.32
N LEU A 428 -35.42 -18.30 -40.68
CA LEU A 428 -35.73 -19.28 -41.73
C LEU A 428 -36.79 -20.31 -41.32
N ALA A 429 -36.99 -20.53 -40.02
CA ALA A 429 -38.02 -21.45 -39.51
C ALA A 429 -39.45 -21.00 -39.83
N LYS A 430 -39.65 -19.73 -40.24
CA LYS A 430 -40.95 -19.17 -40.63
C LYS A 430 -41.24 -19.27 -42.14
N GLU A 431 -40.25 -19.68 -42.93
CA GLU A 431 -40.34 -19.73 -44.39
C GLU A 431 -40.73 -21.15 -44.88
N GLU A 432 -41.60 -21.24 -45.89
CA GLU A 432 -42.15 -22.53 -46.36
C GLU A 432 -41.50 -23.08 -47.63
N ASP A 433 -40.67 -22.29 -48.31
CA ASP A 433 -40.05 -22.64 -49.59
C ASP A 433 -38.97 -23.73 -49.46
N ALA A 434 -38.75 -24.47 -50.55
CA ALA A 434 -37.84 -25.62 -50.56
C ALA A 434 -36.37 -25.22 -50.29
N SER A 435 -35.96 -24.02 -50.70
CA SER A 435 -34.58 -23.55 -50.51
C SER A 435 -34.28 -23.17 -49.06
N SER A 436 -35.24 -22.53 -48.38
CA SER A 436 -35.17 -22.22 -46.96
C SER A 436 -35.13 -23.48 -46.09
N LYS A 437 -35.90 -24.52 -46.44
CA LYS A 437 -35.85 -25.82 -45.73
C LYS A 437 -34.50 -26.53 -45.88
N GLU A 438 -33.89 -26.50 -47.06
CA GLU A 438 -32.56 -27.08 -47.27
C GLU A 438 -31.46 -26.29 -46.53
N ARG A 439 -31.55 -24.95 -46.53
CA ARG A 439 -30.64 -24.08 -45.77
C ARG A 439 -30.79 -24.28 -44.27
N LEU A 440 -32.01 -24.44 -43.77
CA LEU A 440 -32.29 -24.72 -42.36
C LEU A 440 -31.66 -26.05 -41.92
N ALA A 441 -31.79 -27.12 -42.70
CA ALA A 441 -31.15 -28.39 -42.39
C ALA A 441 -29.60 -28.30 -42.34
N LYS A 442 -29.00 -27.52 -43.24
CA LYS A 442 -27.55 -27.23 -43.22
C LYS A 442 -27.14 -26.41 -41.99
N LEU A 443 -27.93 -25.40 -41.62
CA LEU A 443 -27.71 -24.56 -40.44
C LEU A 443 -27.84 -25.35 -39.14
N GLU A 444 -28.80 -26.28 -39.05
CA GLU A 444 -28.95 -27.15 -37.88
C GLU A 444 -27.74 -28.05 -37.68
N LYS A 445 -27.16 -28.55 -38.78
CA LYS A 445 -25.92 -29.33 -38.74
C LYS A 445 -24.72 -28.46 -38.32
N GLU A 446 -24.55 -27.28 -38.92
CA GLU A 446 -23.49 -26.34 -38.55
C GLU A 446 -23.60 -25.88 -37.09
N LEU A 447 -24.82 -25.62 -36.60
CA LEU A 447 -25.08 -25.31 -35.19
C LEU A 447 -24.73 -26.47 -34.27
N ALA A 448 -25.05 -27.71 -34.63
CA ALA A 448 -24.69 -28.89 -33.83
C ALA A 448 -23.17 -29.05 -33.73
N ASP A 449 -22.47 -28.97 -34.87
CA ASP A 449 -21.00 -29.10 -34.93
C ASP A 449 -20.29 -28.00 -34.11
N ILE A 450 -20.75 -26.74 -34.21
CA ILE A 450 -20.17 -25.61 -33.49
C ILE A 450 -20.54 -25.65 -32.00
N SER A 451 -21.75 -26.09 -31.65
CA SER A 451 -22.17 -26.23 -30.24
C SER A 451 -21.37 -27.32 -29.52
N GLU A 452 -21.10 -28.46 -30.18
CA GLU A 452 -20.24 -29.50 -29.62
C GLU A 452 -18.81 -28.98 -29.38
N LYS A 453 -18.26 -28.22 -30.33
CA LYS A 453 -16.96 -27.55 -30.15
C LYS A 453 -16.98 -26.56 -28.98
N ARG A 454 -18.04 -25.77 -28.83
CA ARG A 454 -18.23 -24.82 -27.73
C ARG A 454 -18.29 -25.54 -26.39
N ASP A 455 -19.05 -26.63 -26.29
CA ASP A 455 -19.20 -27.39 -25.06
C ASP A 455 -17.86 -28.04 -24.66
N ALA A 456 -17.10 -28.58 -25.63
CA ALA A 456 -15.76 -29.11 -25.40
C ALA A 456 -14.78 -28.04 -24.90
N MET A 457 -14.74 -26.87 -25.56
CA MET A 457 -13.88 -25.76 -25.15
C MET A 457 -14.28 -25.17 -23.79
N LYS A 458 -15.59 -25.07 -23.51
CA LYS A 458 -16.10 -24.59 -22.23
C LYS A 458 -15.75 -25.56 -21.09
N ALA A 459 -15.93 -26.86 -21.30
CA ALA A 459 -15.54 -27.87 -20.31
C ALA A 459 -14.02 -27.88 -20.07
N GLN A 460 -13.22 -27.68 -21.13
CA GLN A 460 -11.77 -27.53 -20.98
C GLN A 460 -11.42 -26.29 -20.15
N TRP A 461 -12.00 -25.13 -20.47
CA TRP A 461 -11.79 -23.88 -19.74
C TRP A 461 -12.20 -23.95 -18.27
N GLU A 462 -13.37 -24.51 -17.96
CA GLU A 462 -13.84 -24.69 -16.58
C GLU A 462 -12.90 -25.60 -15.76
N ASN A 463 -12.38 -26.66 -16.38
CA ASN A 463 -11.41 -27.56 -15.74
C ASN A 463 -10.05 -26.87 -15.53
N GLU A 464 -9.54 -26.13 -16.52
CA GLU A 464 -8.30 -25.36 -16.40
C GLU A 464 -8.43 -24.30 -15.30
N LYS A 465 -9.51 -23.52 -15.29
CA LYS A 465 -9.79 -22.51 -14.26
C LYS A 465 -9.84 -23.10 -12.86
N LYS A 466 -10.54 -24.22 -12.68
CA LYS A 466 -10.63 -24.89 -11.38
C LYS A 466 -9.25 -25.32 -10.86
N ARG A 467 -8.38 -25.83 -11.75
CA ARG A 467 -6.99 -26.20 -11.38
C ARG A 467 -6.17 -24.98 -10.94
N ILE A 468 -6.37 -23.82 -11.57
CA ILE A 468 -5.70 -22.58 -11.19
C ILE A 468 -6.16 -22.12 -9.80
N ASP A 469 -7.47 -22.13 -9.55
CA ASP A 469 -8.05 -21.75 -8.26
C ASP A 469 -7.58 -22.67 -7.13
N GLU A 470 -7.53 -23.98 -7.35
CA GLU A 470 -6.99 -24.95 -6.38
C GLU A 470 -5.52 -24.66 -6.06
N ARG A 471 -4.70 -24.41 -7.08
CA ARG A 471 -3.27 -24.08 -6.90
C ARG A 471 -3.09 -22.77 -6.14
N ARG A 472 -3.93 -21.77 -6.42
CA ARG A 472 -3.93 -20.49 -5.72
C ARG A 472 -4.21 -20.67 -4.23
N HIS A 473 -5.24 -21.43 -3.87
CA HIS A 473 -5.53 -21.71 -2.46
C HIS A 473 -4.37 -22.41 -1.75
N VAL A 474 -3.73 -23.38 -2.40
CA VAL A 474 -2.55 -24.05 -1.81
C VAL A 474 -1.38 -23.07 -1.61
N LYS A 475 -1.16 -22.12 -2.51
CA LYS A 475 -0.14 -21.08 -2.34
C LYS A 475 -0.49 -20.09 -1.21
N GLU A 476 -1.75 -19.68 -1.10
CA GLU A 476 -2.23 -18.82 0.00
C GLU A 476 -2.04 -19.51 1.36
N GLU A 477 -2.37 -20.80 1.46
CA GLU A 477 -2.11 -21.61 2.67
C GLU A 477 -0.61 -21.73 2.98
N LEU A 478 0.23 -21.92 1.95
CA LEU A 478 1.68 -21.98 2.11
C LEU A 478 2.25 -20.67 2.67
N GLU A 479 1.79 -19.52 2.18
CA GLU A 479 2.21 -18.21 2.66
C GLU A 479 1.78 -18.00 4.12
N GLN A 480 0.54 -18.36 4.46
CA GLN A 480 0.05 -18.30 5.84
C GLN A 480 0.90 -19.16 6.78
N LEU A 481 1.22 -20.40 6.38
CA LEU A 481 2.07 -21.28 7.17
C LEU A 481 3.50 -20.75 7.32
N ARG A 482 4.07 -20.12 6.28
CA ARG A 482 5.39 -19.47 6.38
C ARG A 482 5.35 -18.31 7.37
N ASN A 483 4.30 -17.49 7.35
CA ASN A 483 4.12 -16.41 8.32
C ASN A 483 3.95 -16.95 9.76
N ASP A 484 3.18 -18.02 9.92
CA ASP A 484 3.00 -18.69 11.21
C ASP A 484 4.30 -19.33 11.73
N GLU A 485 5.14 -19.90 10.85
CA GLU A 485 6.46 -20.45 11.21
C GLU A 485 7.36 -19.38 11.83
N VAL A 486 7.45 -18.21 11.19
CA VAL A 486 8.21 -17.06 11.70
C VAL A 486 7.64 -16.58 13.03
N ARG A 487 6.30 -16.46 13.12
CA ARG A 487 5.60 -16.02 14.33
C ARG A 487 5.84 -16.97 15.51
N PHE A 488 5.62 -18.27 15.34
CA PHE A 488 5.81 -19.26 16.41
C PHE A 488 7.28 -19.40 16.83
N THR A 489 8.22 -19.26 15.89
CA THR A 489 9.65 -19.22 16.20
C THR A 489 9.97 -18.04 17.11
N ARG A 490 9.40 -16.86 16.83
CA ARG A 490 9.58 -15.66 17.65
C ARG A 490 8.91 -15.75 19.02
N GLU A 491 7.73 -16.37 19.10
CA GLU A 491 7.02 -16.61 20.37
C GLU A 491 7.69 -17.68 21.25
N GLY A 492 8.74 -18.35 20.76
CA GLY A 492 9.43 -19.43 21.46
C GLY A 492 8.68 -20.77 21.44
N ASN A 493 7.63 -20.88 20.62
CA ASN A 493 6.88 -22.12 20.42
C ASN A 493 7.55 -23.00 19.36
N PHE A 494 8.76 -23.48 19.68
CA PHE A 494 9.60 -24.23 18.75
C PHE A 494 8.95 -25.54 18.27
N ASN A 495 8.06 -26.15 19.06
CA ASN A 495 7.35 -27.37 18.66
C ASN A 495 6.41 -27.12 17.48
N LYS A 496 5.55 -26.10 17.57
CA LYS A 496 4.65 -25.72 16.46
C LYS A 496 5.43 -25.23 15.25
N ALA A 497 6.47 -24.42 15.46
CA ALA A 497 7.33 -23.95 14.38
C ALA A 497 8.00 -25.12 13.64
N ALA A 498 8.49 -26.14 14.37
CA ALA A 498 9.11 -27.32 13.75
C ALA A 498 8.10 -28.18 12.98
N GLU A 499 6.88 -28.37 13.51
CA GLU A 499 5.80 -29.08 12.82
C GLU A 499 5.44 -28.41 11.50
N ILE A 500 5.32 -27.08 11.50
CA ILE A 500 5.04 -26.30 10.29
C ILE A 500 6.21 -26.39 9.31
N LYS A 501 7.43 -26.13 9.78
CA LYS A 501 8.64 -26.05 8.96
C LYS A 501 9.02 -27.38 8.30
N TYR A 502 8.93 -28.49 9.04
CA TYR A 502 9.39 -29.80 8.57
C TYR A 502 8.25 -30.76 8.21
N GLY A 503 7.00 -30.42 8.51
CA GLY A 503 5.82 -31.23 8.21
C GLY A 503 4.92 -30.58 7.15
N LEU A 504 4.20 -29.53 7.55
CA LEU A 504 3.13 -28.95 6.73
C LEU A 504 3.64 -28.22 5.48
N ILE A 505 4.67 -27.38 5.61
CA ILE A 505 5.26 -26.64 4.48
C ILE A 505 5.78 -27.62 3.40
N PRO A 506 6.64 -28.61 3.73
CA PRO A 506 7.13 -29.57 2.74
C PRO A 506 6.01 -30.41 2.09
N ALA A 507 4.93 -30.71 2.83
CA ALA A 507 3.80 -31.46 2.30
C ALA A 507 3.05 -30.64 1.22
N LEU A 508 2.79 -29.35 1.47
CA LEU A 508 2.17 -28.46 0.49
C LEU A 508 3.09 -28.14 -0.69
N GLU A 509 4.39 -27.93 -0.45
CA GLU A 509 5.37 -27.75 -1.53
C GLU A 509 5.43 -28.97 -2.45
N LYS A 510 5.38 -30.18 -1.87
CA LYS A 510 5.31 -31.43 -2.65
C LYS A 510 4.01 -31.53 -3.44
N LYS A 511 2.87 -31.13 -2.87
CA LYS A 511 1.58 -31.09 -3.56
C LYS A 511 1.63 -30.13 -4.76
N LEU A 512 2.13 -28.92 -4.57
CA LEU A 512 2.34 -27.94 -5.64
C LEU A 512 3.29 -28.46 -6.72
N ALA A 513 4.40 -29.11 -6.33
CA ALA A 513 5.35 -29.67 -7.28
C ALA A 513 4.70 -30.76 -8.17
N ILE A 514 3.88 -31.63 -7.58
CA ILE A 514 3.13 -32.66 -8.32
C ILE A 514 2.14 -32.00 -9.30
N GLU A 515 1.32 -31.06 -8.83
CA GLU A 515 0.35 -30.34 -9.66
C GLU A 515 1.02 -29.59 -10.84
N ASN A 516 2.19 -28.99 -10.61
CA ASN A 516 2.98 -28.33 -11.64
C ASN A 516 3.49 -29.34 -12.69
N THR A 517 4.02 -30.49 -12.26
CA THR A 517 4.50 -31.52 -13.19
C THR A 517 3.39 -32.17 -14.00
N GLU A 518 2.21 -32.38 -13.41
CA GLU A 518 1.04 -32.90 -14.12
C GLU A 518 0.51 -31.91 -15.15
N GLY A 519 0.55 -30.60 -14.86
CA GLY A 519 0.25 -29.53 -15.83
C GLY A 519 1.20 -29.49 -17.03
N GLU A 520 2.51 -29.60 -16.79
CA GLU A 520 3.54 -29.62 -17.83
C GLU A 520 3.53 -30.91 -18.67
N ALA A 521 3.18 -32.06 -18.08
CA ALA A 521 3.04 -33.33 -18.80
C ALA A 521 1.82 -33.36 -19.72
N THR A 522 0.66 -32.83 -19.26
CA THR A 522 -0.54 -32.74 -20.10
C THR A 522 -0.39 -31.82 -21.32
N SER A 523 0.50 -30.82 -21.25
CA SER A 523 0.76 -29.87 -22.34
C SER A 523 1.80 -30.35 -23.35
N LYS A 524 2.66 -31.32 -23.00
CA LYS A 524 3.65 -31.91 -23.93
C LYS A 524 3.15 -33.16 -24.66
N ASP A 525 2.32 -34.00 -24.02
CA ASP A 525 1.88 -35.27 -24.61
C ASP A 525 0.54 -35.21 -25.37
N LYS A 526 -0.20 -34.10 -25.30
CA LYS A 526 -1.38 -33.86 -26.14
C LYS A 526 -1.18 -32.56 -26.91
N LYS A 527 -1.39 -32.60 -28.24
CA LYS A 527 -1.54 -31.41 -29.11
C LYS A 527 -2.80 -30.59 -28.79
N THR A 528 -3.23 -30.56 -27.54
CA THR A 528 -4.31 -29.71 -27.03
C THR A 528 -3.64 -28.45 -26.52
N THR A 529 -3.73 -27.38 -27.32
CA THR A 529 -3.39 -26.02 -26.90
C THR A 529 -4.19 -25.69 -25.63
N SER A 530 -3.49 -25.33 -24.55
CA SER A 530 -4.10 -24.77 -23.34
C SER A 530 -4.90 -23.53 -23.71
N LEU A 531 -6.14 -23.40 -23.21
CA LEU A 531 -6.97 -22.23 -23.48
C LEU A 531 -6.56 -21.05 -22.60
N LEU A 532 -6.01 -21.34 -21.42
CA LEU A 532 -5.50 -20.34 -20.48
C LEU A 532 -3.97 -20.34 -20.42
N ARG A 533 -3.39 -19.13 -20.31
CA ARG A 533 -2.00 -18.90 -19.90
C ARG A 533 -1.98 -18.54 -18.42
N GLU A 534 -1.05 -19.13 -17.68
CA GLU A 534 -0.90 -18.92 -16.23
C GLU A 534 0.42 -18.21 -15.87
N GLU A 535 1.29 -17.97 -16.85
CA GLU A 535 2.65 -17.49 -16.64
C GLU A 535 2.90 -16.14 -17.31
N VAL A 536 3.33 -15.16 -16.51
CA VAL A 536 3.84 -13.88 -17.00
C VAL A 536 5.22 -14.11 -17.62
N SER A 537 5.35 -13.70 -18.88
CA SER A 537 6.57 -13.83 -19.69
C SER A 537 7.21 -12.48 -20.00
N GLU A 538 8.42 -12.50 -20.57
CA GLU A 538 9.08 -11.29 -21.09
C GLU A 538 8.21 -10.55 -22.12
N GLU A 539 7.46 -11.27 -22.97
CA GLU A 539 6.56 -10.66 -23.95
C GLU A 539 5.47 -9.83 -23.28
N ASP A 540 4.98 -10.25 -22.12
CA ASP A 540 3.89 -9.56 -21.41
C ASP A 540 4.41 -8.27 -20.79
N ILE A 541 5.61 -8.30 -20.20
CA ILE A 541 6.31 -7.10 -19.77
C ILE A 541 6.55 -6.15 -20.94
N ALA A 542 7.07 -6.64 -22.06
CA ALA A 542 7.33 -5.83 -23.25
C ALA A 542 6.04 -5.20 -23.81
N LYS A 543 4.89 -5.90 -23.77
CA LYS A 543 3.59 -5.33 -24.13
C LYS A 543 3.19 -4.18 -23.21
N VAL A 544 3.39 -4.30 -21.90
CA VAL A 544 3.09 -3.20 -20.95
C VAL A 544 3.99 -2.00 -21.22
N VAL A 545 5.31 -2.21 -21.36
CA VAL A 545 6.25 -1.14 -21.72
C VAL A 545 5.88 -0.50 -23.05
N SER A 546 5.44 -1.30 -24.03
CA SER A 546 4.99 -0.81 -25.34
C SER A 546 3.78 0.11 -25.22
N ILE A 547 2.82 -0.21 -24.34
CA ILE A 547 1.66 0.65 -24.07
C ILE A 547 2.10 1.96 -23.42
N TRP A 548 3.00 1.91 -22.44
CA TRP A 548 3.45 3.11 -21.71
C TRP A 548 4.29 4.05 -22.57
N THR A 549 5.14 3.49 -23.43
CA THR A 549 6.15 4.25 -24.19
C THR A 549 5.77 4.49 -25.66
N GLY A 550 4.80 3.74 -26.18
CA GLY A 550 4.44 3.72 -27.61
C GLY A 550 5.44 2.98 -28.51
N ILE A 551 6.52 2.42 -27.95
CA ILE A 551 7.54 1.70 -28.72
C ILE A 551 7.03 0.29 -29.04
N PRO A 552 7.08 -0.19 -30.30
CA PRO A 552 6.61 -1.53 -30.65
C PRO A 552 7.38 -2.66 -29.95
N VAL A 553 6.67 -3.70 -29.49
CA VAL A 553 7.25 -4.90 -28.84
C VAL A 553 8.34 -5.54 -29.70
N THR A 554 8.14 -5.61 -31.02
CA THR A 554 9.15 -6.17 -31.95
C THR A 554 10.49 -5.47 -31.84
N LYS A 555 10.51 -4.14 -31.67
CA LYS A 555 11.76 -3.38 -31.48
C LYS A 555 12.41 -3.62 -30.12
N MET A 556 11.66 -4.02 -29.09
CA MET A 556 12.19 -4.28 -27.75
C MET A 556 12.76 -5.70 -27.62
N MET A 557 12.10 -6.67 -28.27
CA MET A 557 12.48 -8.09 -28.23
C MET A 557 13.65 -8.43 -29.17
N GLU A 558 14.04 -7.52 -30.05
CA GLU A 558 15.24 -7.69 -30.89
C GLU A 558 16.50 -7.76 -30.02
N SER A 559 17.30 -8.82 -30.21
CA SER A 559 18.59 -8.98 -29.53
C SER A 559 19.46 -7.74 -29.73
N GLU A 560 19.99 -7.18 -28.64
CA GLU A 560 20.84 -5.99 -28.68
C GLU A 560 22.06 -6.20 -29.60
N MET A 561 22.62 -7.41 -29.59
CA MET A 561 23.73 -7.79 -30.48
C MET A 561 23.31 -7.72 -31.95
N GLN A 562 22.13 -8.23 -32.30
CA GLN A 562 21.64 -8.22 -33.68
C GLN A 562 21.35 -6.79 -34.16
N LYS A 563 20.75 -5.95 -33.30
CA LYS A 563 20.55 -4.51 -33.57
C LYS A 563 21.87 -3.78 -33.85
N LEU A 564 22.92 -4.09 -33.10
CA LEU A 564 24.24 -3.48 -33.27
C LEU A 564 24.97 -3.97 -34.53
N LEU A 565 24.76 -5.22 -34.93
CA LEU A 565 25.28 -5.76 -36.20
C LEU A 565 24.65 -5.05 -37.41
N GLU A 566 23.35 -4.75 -37.33
CA GLU A 566 22.59 -4.08 -38.39
C GLU A 566 22.65 -2.54 -38.32
N LEU A 567 23.42 -1.96 -37.40
CA LEU A 567 23.46 -0.52 -37.13
C LEU A 567 23.74 0.32 -38.39
N GLU A 568 24.72 -0.07 -39.19
CA GLU A 568 25.07 0.63 -40.43
C GLU A 568 23.88 0.67 -41.40
N THR A 569 23.22 -0.48 -41.57
CA THR A 569 22.04 -0.61 -42.44
C THR A 569 20.87 0.24 -41.93
N ILE A 570 20.68 0.32 -40.61
CA ILE A 570 19.63 1.13 -40.00
C ILE A 570 19.92 2.63 -40.20
N LEU A 571 21.15 3.08 -39.96
CA LEU A 571 21.55 4.48 -40.18
C LEU A 571 21.38 4.88 -41.66
N HIS A 572 21.73 3.98 -42.59
CA HIS A 572 21.59 4.22 -44.03
C HIS A 572 20.13 4.33 -44.52
N LYS A 573 19.13 3.94 -43.73
CA LYS A 573 17.71 4.19 -44.08
C LYS A 573 17.38 5.67 -44.17
N ARG A 574 18.08 6.52 -43.40
CA ARG A 574 17.91 7.98 -43.38
C ARG A 574 19.13 8.74 -43.91
N VAL A 575 20.34 8.20 -43.72
CA VAL A 575 21.60 8.82 -44.14
C VAL A 575 22.05 8.24 -45.47
N VAL A 576 21.90 9.02 -46.55
CA VAL A 576 22.33 8.62 -47.88
C VAL A 576 23.81 8.92 -48.08
N GLY A 577 24.59 7.90 -48.45
CA GLY A 577 26.05 7.99 -48.57
C GLY A 577 26.73 8.14 -47.20
N GLN A 578 27.87 8.86 -47.17
CA GLN A 578 28.68 9.05 -45.95
C GLN A 578 29.15 7.73 -45.30
N ASP A 579 29.41 6.70 -46.11
CA ASP A 579 29.66 5.32 -45.65
C ASP A 579 30.80 5.24 -44.62
N GLU A 580 31.86 6.03 -44.83
CA GLU A 580 33.00 6.11 -43.90
C GLU A 580 32.59 6.66 -42.52
N ALA A 581 31.79 7.73 -42.50
CA ALA A 581 31.30 8.32 -41.25
C ALA A 581 30.33 7.38 -40.52
N VAL A 582 29.42 6.75 -41.26
CA VAL A 582 28.46 5.76 -40.71
C VAL A 582 29.20 4.58 -40.11
N ARG A 583 30.20 4.02 -40.81
CA ARG A 583 31.03 2.92 -40.31
C ARG A 583 31.82 3.33 -39.06
N ALA A 584 32.48 4.48 -39.08
CA ALA A 584 33.26 4.97 -37.94
C ALA A 584 32.42 5.17 -36.67
N VAL A 585 31.21 5.71 -36.82
CA VAL A 585 30.24 5.83 -35.72
C VAL A 585 29.81 4.45 -35.24
N SER A 586 29.41 3.57 -36.16
CA SER A 586 28.90 2.24 -35.83
C SER A 586 29.94 1.39 -35.10
N ASP A 587 31.19 1.39 -35.55
CA ASP A 587 32.29 0.67 -34.91
C ASP A 587 32.60 1.18 -33.50
N THR A 588 32.52 2.49 -33.29
CA THR A 588 32.77 3.10 -31.98
C THR A 588 31.67 2.71 -30.99
N ILE A 589 30.41 2.75 -31.42
CA ILE A 589 29.26 2.32 -30.61
C ILE A 589 29.36 0.83 -30.29
N ARG A 590 29.66 -0.02 -31.28
CA ARG A 590 29.87 -1.47 -31.07
C ARG A 590 30.99 -1.75 -30.07
N ARG A 591 32.13 -1.07 -30.19
CA ARG A 591 33.27 -1.23 -29.28
C ARG A 591 32.92 -0.84 -27.85
N ASN A 592 32.20 0.27 -27.68
CA ASN A 592 31.74 0.70 -26.36
C ASN A 592 30.77 -0.32 -25.74
N LYS A 593 29.77 -0.78 -26.52
CA LYS A 593 28.80 -1.77 -26.07
C LYS A 593 29.40 -3.15 -25.79
N ALA A 594 30.53 -3.49 -26.41
CA ALA A 594 31.30 -4.68 -26.10
C ALA A 594 32.14 -4.56 -24.81
N GLY A 595 32.07 -3.45 -24.07
CA GLY A 595 32.84 -3.22 -22.85
C GLY A 595 34.35 -3.03 -23.09
N LEU A 596 34.74 -2.73 -24.33
CA LEU A 596 36.15 -2.52 -24.71
C LEU A 596 36.59 -1.05 -24.56
N SER A 597 35.71 -0.19 -24.05
CA SER A 597 35.92 1.24 -23.81
C SER A 597 35.91 1.55 -22.32
N ASP A 598 36.57 2.63 -21.92
CA ASP A 598 36.59 3.14 -20.54
C ASP A 598 35.19 3.62 -20.10
N GLU A 599 34.69 3.10 -18.98
CA GLU A 599 33.37 3.44 -18.41
C GLU A 599 33.26 4.92 -18.01
N ASN A 600 34.37 5.59 -17.71
CA ASN A 600 34.37 7.02 -17.35
C ASN A 600 34.31 7.96 -18.57
N LYS A 601 34.15 7.44 -19.78
CA LYS A 601 34.09 8.22 -21.02
C LYS A 601 32.73 8.10 -21.72
N PRO A 602 32.34 9.10 -22.52
CA PRO A 602 31.12 9.01 -23.32
C PRO A 602 31.11 7.79 -24.24
N LEU A 603 29.90 7.31 -24.61
CA LEU A 603 29.68 6.18 -25.52
C LEU A 603 30.47 6.31 -26.84
N GLY A 604 30.59 7.55 -27.33
CA GLY A 604 31.43 7.92 -28.46
C GLY A 604 31.64 9.43 -28.50
N SER A 605 32.78 9.86 -29.03
CA SER A 605 33.08 11.27 -29.29
C SER A 605 33.48 11.41 -30.74
N PHE A 606 32.75 12.24 -31.48
CA PHE A 606 32.91 12.39 -32.93
C PHE A 606 33.04 13.86 -33.30
N LEU A 607 33.90 14.14 -34.29
CA LEU A 607 34.00 15.44 -34.93
C LEU A 607 33.65 15.30 -36.41
N PHE A 608 32.44 15.72 -36.79
CA PHE A 608 31.98 15.62 -38.18
C PHE A 608 32.50 16.78 -39.03
N LEU A 609 33.54 16.49 -39.83
CA LEU A 609 34.15 17.44 -40.77
C LEU A 609 33.55 17.27 -42.18
N GLY A 610 33.35 18.36 -42.90
CA GLY A 610 32.75 18.35 -44.25
C GLY A 610 31.86 19.56 -44.54
N PRO A 611 31.31 19.67 -45.76
CA PRO A 611 30.44 20.79 -46.16
C PRO A 611 29.12 20.82 -45.39
N THR A 612 28.42 21.96 -45.42
CA THR A 612 27.07 22.09 -44.85
C THR A 612 26.05 21.34 -45.71
N GLY A 613 25.02 20.77 -45.07
CA GLY A 613 23.91 20.10 -45.78
C GLY A 613 24.17 18.67 -46.26
N VAL A 614 25.35 18.10 -45.98
CA VAL A 614 25.73 16.74 -46.44
C VAL A 614 25.25 15.60 -45.52
N GLY A 615 24.40 15.90 -44.52
CA GLY A 615 23.82 14.89 -43.63
C GLY A 615 24.46 14.76 -42.23
N LYS A 616 25.36 15.66 -41.82
CA LYS A 616 25.98 15.62 -40.47
C LYS A 616 24.97 15.63 -39.32
N THR A 617 24.02 16.56 -39.37
CA THR A 617 22.95 16.68 -38.36
C THR A 617 21.98 15.51 -38.45
N GLU A 618 21.72 15.00 -39.66
CA GLU A 618 20.81 13.87 -39.88
C GLU A 618 21.40 12.56 -39.33
N LEU A 619 22.72 12.36 -39.45
CA LEU A 619 23.42 11.25 -38.81
C LEU A 619 23.31 11.32 -37.28
N ALA A 620 23.47 12.50 -36.68
CA ALA A 620 23.29 12.68 -35.23
C ALA A 620 21.85 12.40 -34.77
N LYS A 621 20.85 12.88 -35.53
CA LYS A 621 19.42 12.61 -35.27
C LYS A 621 19.09 11.12 -35.39
N THR A 622 19.56 10.47 -36.45
CA THR A 622 19.32 9.04 -36.69
C THR A 622 20.03 8.18 -35.64
N LEU A 623 21.21 8.60 -35.18
CA LEU A 623 21.91 7.96 -34.08
C LEU A 623 21.17 8.13 -32.75
N SER A 624 20.59 9.31 -32.49
CA SER A 624 19.74 9.55 -31.30
C SER A 624 18.53 8.63 -31.32
N ASP A 625 17.83 8.55 -32.45
CA ASP A 625 16.69 7.64 -32.64
C ASP A 625 17.10 6.17 -32.46
N PHE A 626 18.25 5.74 -32.99
CA PHE A 626 18.71 4.37 -32.79
C PHE A 626 19.07 4.05 -31.33
N LEU A 627 19.84 4.91 -30.67
CA LEU A 627 20.35 4.65 -29.32
C LEU A 627 19.27 4.81 -28.25
N PHE A 628 18.45 5.85 -28.38
CA PHE A 628 17.50 6.28 -27.35
C PHE A 628 16.03 6.08 -27.75
N ASN A 629 15.75 5.64 -28.98
CA ASN A 629 14.39 5.49 -29.53
C ASN A 629 13.58 6.80 -29.50
N ASP A 630 14.28 7.93 -29.47
CA ASP A 630 13.71 9.26 -29.52
C ASP A 630 14.66 10.22 -30.26
N GLU A 631 14.18 10.79 -31.37
CA GLU A 631 14.90 11.85 -32.09
C GLU A 631 15.01 13.13 -31.24
N LYS A 632 14.05 13.39 -30.34
CA LYS A 632 14.03 14.54 -29.43
C LYS A 632 15.02 14.42 -28.28
N ALA A 633 15.55 13.23 -28.02
CA ALA A 633 16.65 13.05 -27.06
C ALA A 633 17.96 13.74 -27.53
N LEU A 634 18.02 14.19 -28.80
CA LEU A 634 19.13 14.98 -29.30
C LEU A 634 19.15 16.38 -28.68
N THR A 635 20.07 16.60 -27.75
CA THR A 635 20.37 17.95 -27.25
C THR A 635 21.27 18.69 -28.24
N ARG A 636 20.72 19.71 -28.92
CA ARG A 636 21.48 20.56 -29.84
C ARG A 636 21.95 21.83 -29.13
N ILE A 637 23.26 22.04 -29.10
CA ILE A 637 23.89 23.28 -28.64
C ILE A 637 24.43 24.01 -29.86
N ASP A 638 23.89 25.19 -30.17
CA ASP A 638 24.37 25.99 -31.30
C ASP A 638 25.55 26.88 -30.87
N MET A 639 26.77 26.40 -31.10
CA MET A 639 27.98 27.09 -30.65
C MET A 639 28.16 28.50 -31.24
N SER A 640 27.44 28.85 -32.31
CA SER A 640 27.45 30.22 -32.85
C SER A 640 26.81 31.24 -31.89
N GLU A 641 25.84 30.80 -31.08
CA GLU A 641 25.18 31.61 -30.04
C GLU A 641 26.05 31.75 -28.78
N TYR A 642 27.01 30.84 -28.58
CA TYR A 642 27.94 30.82 -27.43
C TYR A 642 29.30 31.46 -27.76
N MET A 643 29.35 32.34 -28.76
CA MET A 643 30.56 33.08 -29.12
C MET A 643 30.90 34.22 -28.15
N GLU A 644 29.92 34.78 -27.46
CA GLU A 644 30.14 35.87 -26.50
C GLU A 644 30.66 35.34 -25.15
N LYS A 645 31.67 36.04 -24.62
CA LYS A 645 32.40 35.67 -23.39
C LYS A 645 31.95 36.44 -22.14
N PHE A 646 30.78 37.08 -22.15
CA PHE A 646 30.35 37.96 -21.05
C PHE A 646 28.94 37.65 -20.57
#